data_AF-A0A4R8MJG6-F1
#
_entry.id   AF-A0A4R8MJG6-F1
#
_cell.length_a   1.000
_cell.length_b   1.000
_cell.length_c   1.000
_cell.angle_alpha   90.00
_cell.angle_beta   90.00
_cell.angle_gamma   90.00
#
_symmetry.space_group_name_H-M   'P 1'
#
loop_
_entity.id
_entity.type
_entity.pdbx_description
1 polymer ?
#
loop_
_entity_poly.entity_id
_entity_poly.type
_entity_poly.pdbx_seq_one_letter_code
_entity_poly.pdbx_strand_id
1 'polypeptide(L)'
;MKNKRTLTTKRIFRTLSVYVFLFIIVGSCNTDNVEKTSPDLYSSFQNPPAQARPFVRWWWNGDKIKAKELDRELESLHSVGFGGVEINPIGMPAAPDNGDKSLVWMSDEWIDMVVHASKKAKDLGMITDMIAGTGWPFGGEFLKDDETCQRMVSDNVVYKGGETISVDEPFLINLYKEKYKNYRAQKHISERTTYKLSHVTLVPENCKNGNEVIDLKKHIDSNGKLSYKIEKEGNYFLSYGLVQQNFRDVTLGAPGGAGPVMDHYKKEMTLAYLNRLKKISERSGYPLSDLIRALFCDSIEVSGANWTDGFADIFYKAYGYKLDNWMPFVFYLAYDDYSKDKYSKNFTPEFKDQLKRVRYDYNKLLVETFLKNFTQTYKDFCEENNVLCRYQAYGTPFLMGLLDGNMIPDIPESNNWIYTVEMKDFIWKWKEDHGYMLWNMHASAGAHLTGKKITSSEAFTNLHGVFKATLEEIKQHDDMNFITGINHTVVHGYNYSPPEVEFPGWVRFGTYFSEHNTWWEHLNHWTGYNARLSHVFQNSQAEKSVAIVGPTADVWGDYGLNRGKLQNNLGYLYKLWEPISQLGYSCEYINQRVLEGSVIKDGTISFGDMTYDLLVLASLKSISPEAAIIIKNYVESGGKVVVVDQMPTKSLHFKDFEKNDNIVKSTLDKLLAENPKSFIQVKEPKSLDDLLPWTEQILKESKIAADVVISNPTKKVYQLHQFTADKDIYFFTNIHRFETTNFDAKFPVEGKYPWVWNPETGERTPYYYASKTNELSISLKPLESLLLIFEDEKPSVKAVPVSTKIKDSKVLDVNWTVTGNQIDKQTFTWQMKELIDFSKSNDSTQSGFGGKIIYKTTVSNTAGFTHLDLGDVNEGVTELYINGQKVGKRWYGKALYNIEDYLKKGNNEIEIHYTTVLANYAKSLKNNKMTNGWTRRYKDLVPTGIQGPVKLLNY
;
A
#
# COMPACT_ATOMS: atom_id res chain seq x y z
N MET A 1 -13.86 -26.00 62.78
CA MET A 1 -13.32 -26.92 63.80
C MET A 1 -11.84 -26.62 64.01
N LYS A 2 -11.46 -26.42 65.28
CA LYS A 2 -10.13 -26.46 65.89
C LYS A 2 -8.98 -25.66 65.24
N ASN A 3 -8.89 -24.40 65.67
CA ASN A 3 -7.63 -23.66 65.84
C ASN A 3 -6.86 -24.17 67.08
N LYS A 4 -5.52 -24.11 67.04
CA LYS A 4 -4.60 -24.05 68.20
C LYS A 4 -3.60 -22.92 67.91
N ARG A 5 -3.72 -21.79 68.61
CA ARG A 5 -3.07 -21.40 69.88
C ARG A 5 -1.69 -20.73 69.65
N THR A 6 -1.59 -19.40 69.50
CA THR A 6 -1.42 -18.31 70.51
C THR A 6 -0.19 -18.36 71.41
N LEU A 7 0.29 -17.13 71.73
CA LEU A 7 1.08 -16.62 72.88
C LEU A 7 2.53 -16.19 72.53
N THR A 8 3.06 -14.97 72.81
CA THR A 8 2.52 -13.75 73.45
C THR A 8 3.54 -12.58 73.47
N THR A 9 3.06 -11.33 73.29
CA THR A 9 3.36 -10.03 73.99
C THR A 9 4.80 -9.47 74.16
N LYS A 10 5.09 -8.23 73.68
CA LYS A 10 4.93 -6.85 74.30
C LYS A 10 6.07 -6.52 75.28
N ARG A 11 6.59 -5.29 75.46
CA ARG A 11 6.31 -3.87 75.12
C ARG A 11 7.53 -3.07 75.67
N ILE A 12 7.69 -1.77 75.36
CA ILE A 12 7.78 -0.66 76.35
C ILE A 12 8.16 0.71 75.69
N PHE A 13 7.29 1.70 75.95
CA PHE A 13 7.43 3.17 76.13
C PHE A 13 8.04 4.06 75.03
N ARG A 14 7.39 5.10 74.46
CA ARG A 14 6.67 6.33 74.91
C ARG A 14 7.57 7.56 75.16
N THR A 15 7.36 8.57 74.31
CA THR A 15 7.30 10.04 74.53
C THR A 15 8.55 10.90 74.76
N LEU A 16 8.76 11.77 73.76
CA LEU A 16 8.83 13.25 73.78
C LEU A 16 10.05 14.02 74.36
N SER A 17 10.61 14.81 73.44
CA SER A 17 11.22 16.15 73.57
C SER A 17 12.60 16.27 74.20
N VAL A 18 13.52 16.94 73.47
CA VAL A 18 14.42 18.02 73.93
C VAL A 18 15.39 18.45 72.80
N TYR A 19 15.30 19.74 72.43
CA TYR A 19 16.33 20.67 71.90
C TYR A 19 16.83 20.50 70.45
N VAL A 20 16.60 21.44 69.51
CA VAL A 20 16.96 22.89 69.39
C VAL A 20 18.11 23.06 68.39
N PHE A 21 17.76 23.69 67.27
CA PHE A 21 18.53 24.54 66.36
C PHE A 21 19.92 24.09 65.86
N LEU A 22 20.02 23.90 64.55
CA LEU A 22 21.00 24.63 63.74
C LEU A 22 20.35 25.22 62.47
N PHE A 23 20.94 26.34 62.06
CA PHE A 23 20.42 27.45 61.26
C PHE A 23 20.63 27.28 59.72
N ILE A 24 19.86 28.08 58.94
CA ILE A 24 20.06 28.55 57.53
C ILE A 24 19.51 27.61 56.42
N ILE A 25 18.39 27.88 55.72
CA ILE A 25 17.89 29.01 54.89
C ILE A 25 18.45 29.05 53.45
N VAL A 26 17.60 28.55 52.55
CA VAL A 26 17.21 29.02 51.19
C VAL A 26 18.21 28.91 50.03
N GLY A 27 17.88 27.98 49.12
CA GLY A 27 18.21 28.03 47.70
C GLY A 27 17.14 27.26 46.93
N SER A 28 16.47 27.93 46.00
CA SER A 28 15.33 27.48 45.20
C SER A 28 15.47 26.08 44.61
N CYS A 29 14.42 25.27 44.75
CA CYS A 29 14.12 24.22 43.77
C CYS A 29 12.85 24.62 43.04
N ASN A 30 13.03 25.30 41.90
CA ASN A 30 12.11 25.17 40.79
C ASN A 30 11.90 23.68 40.55
N THR A 31 10.70 23.19 40.83
CA THR A 31 10.19 22.05 40.08
C THR A 31 9.89 22.59 38.69
N ASP A 32 10.90 22.59 37.82
CA ASP A 32 10.68 22.63 36.39
C ASP A 32 9.91 21.35 36.06
N ASN A 33 8.59 21.41 36.20
CA ASN A 33 7.68 20.61 35.40
C ASN A 33 7.97 21.00 33.97
N VAL A 34 8.95 20.33 33.36
CA VAL A 34 9.00 20.20 31.91
C VAL A 34 7.82 19.31 31.57
N GLU A 35 6.62 19.90 31.54
CA GLU A 35 5.66 19.53 30.51
C GLU A 35 6.47 19.63 29.21
N LYS A 36 6.92 18.48 28.70
CA LYS A 36 7.26 18.38 27.29
C LYS A 36 5.93 18.60 26.58
N THR A 37 5.53 19.86 26.43
CA THR A 37 4.54 20.27 25.46
C THR A 37 5.01 19.65 24.16
N SER A 38 4.25 18.67 23.65
CA SER A 38 4.45 18.22 22.28
C SER A 38 4.59 19.47 21.41
N PRO A 39 5.61 19.58 20.55
CA PRO A 39 5.76 20.75 19.72
C PRO A 39 4.43 21.00 18.99
N ASP A 40 4.03 22.26 18.92
CA ASP A 40 2.85 22.67 18.17
C ASP A 40 2.92 22.10 16.74
N LEU A 41 1.79 21.63 16.20
CA LEU A 41 1.72 20.92 14.91
C LEU A 41 2.41 21.71 13.79
N TYR A 42 2.31 23.03 13.82
CA TYR A 42 2.93 23.88 12.82
C TYR A 42 4.47 23.91 12.93
N SER A 43 5.02 23.94 14.15
CA SER A 43 6.47 23.97 14.35
C SER A 43 7.17 22.71 13.80
N SER A 44 6.52 21.55 13.94
CA SER A 44 7.01 20.28 13.41
C SER A 44 6.64 20.09 11.93
N PHE A 45 5.59 20.76 11.43
CA PHE A 45 5.39 20.90 9.98
C PHE A 45 6.54 21.71 9.33
N GLN A 46 7.04 22.77 9.98
CA GLN A 46 8.19 23.50 9.46
C GLN A 46 9.46 22.64 9.42
N ASN A 47 9.67 21.84 10.46
CA ASN A 47 10.84 20.97 10.63
C ASN A 47 10.42 19.53 10.98
N PRO A 48 10.02 18.72 9.99
CA PRO A 48 9.52 17.37 10.23
C PRO A 48 10.55 16.46 10.88
N PRO A 49 10.15 15.65 11.89
CA PRO A 49 11.03 14.67 12.52
C PRO A 49 11.32 13.49 11.58
N ALA A 50 12.31 12.67 11.93
CA ALA A 50 12.71 11.52 11.11
C ALA A 50 11.55 10.55 10.82
N GLN A 51 10.63 10.33 11.77
CA GLN A 51 9.47 9.44 11.63
C GLN A 51 8.46 9.90 10.57
N ALA A 52 8.44 11.21 10.26
CA ALA A 52 7.57 11.78 9.24
C ALA A 52 8.23 11.79 7.86
N ARG A 53 9.56 11.70 7.79
CA ARG A 53 10.30 11.71 6.52
C ARG A 53 10.15 10.38 5.79
N PRO A 54 10.21 10.38 4.45
CA PRO A 54 10.17 9.13 3.70
C PRO A 54 11.39 8.26 4.03
N PHE A 55 11.21 6.95 3.92
CA PHE A 55 12.26 5.95 4.06
C PHE A 55 12.57 5.33 2.69
N VAL A 56 13.67 4.60 2.58
CA VAL A 56 13.96 3.75 1.41
C VAL A 56 13.89 2.28 1.80
N ARG A 57 13.36 1.43 0.91
CA ARG A 57 13.66 0.00 0.92
C ARG A 57 15.07 -0.20 0.39
N TRP A 58 16.00 -0.56 1.28
CA TRP A 58 17.42 -0.63 1.00
C TRP A 58 17.83 -2.07 0.67
N TRP A 59 17.98 -2.35 -0.62
CA TRP A 59 18.27 -3.69 -1.11
C TRP A 59 19.73 -4.06 -0.90
N TRP A 60 19.99 -4.94 0.06
CA TRP A 60 21.31 -5.54 0.26
C TRP A 60 21.51 -6.69 -0.75
N ASN A 61 21.87 -6.29 -1.97
CA ASN A 61 21.99 -7.18 -3.13
C ASN A 61 23.03 -8.28 -2.90
N GLY A 62 22.56 -9.53 -2.86
CA GLY A 62 23.35 -10.73 -2.61
C GLY A 62 24.06 -10.75 -1.25
N ASP A 63 23.68 -9.88 -0.31
CA ASP A 63 24.43 -9.59 0.92
C ASP A 63 25.93 -9.34 0.67
N LYS A 64 26.28 -8.78 -0.50
CA LYS A 64 27.65 -8.37 -0.86
C LYS A 64 27.93 -6.96 -0.37
N ILE A 65 27.99 -6.80 0.95
CA ILE A 65 28.01 -5.49 1.62
C ILE A 65 29.35 -5.20 2.32
N LYS A 66 29.70 -3.91 2.43
CA LYS A 66 30.90 -3.42 3.12
C LYS A 66 30.56 -2.22 4.01
N ALA A 67 31.05 -2.20 5.24
CA ALA A 67 30.79 -1.14 6.22
C ALA A 67 30.99 0.30 5.69
N LYS A 68 32.11 0.55 4.98
CA LYS A 68 32.39 1.88 4.39
C LYS A 68 31.35 2.32 3.37
N GLU A 69 30.80 1.36 2.63
CA GLU A 69 29.79 1.65 1.62
C GLU A 69 28.41 1.86 2.24
N LEU A 70 28.08 1.09 3.28
CA LEU A 70 26.91 1.34 4.12
C LEU A 70 26.93 2.77 4.68
N ASP A 71 28.09 3.24 5.16
CA ASP A 71 28.24 4.62 5.65
C ASP A 71 27.99 5.67 4.56
N ARG A 72 28.59 5.48 3.38
CA ARG A 72 28.47 6.39 2.24
C ARG A 72 27.02 6.50 1.74
N GLU A 73 26.34 5.37 1.60
CA GLU A 73 24.95 5.34 1.12
C GLU A 73 23.99 5.97 2.15
N LEU A 74 24.18 5.73 3.45
CA LEU A 74 23.42 6.40 4.51
C LEU A 74 23.65 7.91 4.51
N GLU A 75 24.89 8.37 4.34
CA GLU A 75 25.21 9.80 4.20
C GLU A 75 24.57 10.43 2.96
N SER A 76 24.59 9.72 1.82
CA SER A 76 23.93 10.14 0.57
C SER A 76 22.42 10.32 0.77
N LEU A 77 21.75 9.33 1.37
CA LEU A 77 20.33 9.35 1.68
C LEU A 77 19.96 10.48 2.65
N HIS A 78 20.72 10.63 3.73
CA HIS A 78 20.55 11.72 4.69
C HIS A 78 20.66 13.10 4.02
N SER A 79 21.64 13.28 3.12
CA SER A 79 21.88 14.56 2.45
C SER A 79 20.70 15.06 1.59
N VAL A 80 19.86 14.14 1.10
CA VAL A 80 18.65 14.47 0.33
C VAL A 80 17.37 14.36 1.16
N GLY A 81 17.48 14.21 2.48
CA GLY A 81 16.38 14.39 3.44
C GLY A 81 15.56 13.15 3.78
N PHE A 82 16.03 11.94 3.45
CA PHE A 82 15.41 10.70 3.93
C PHE A 82 15.54 10.59 5.46
N GLY A 83 14.51 10.08 6.12
CA GLY A 83 14.47 9.90 7.57
C GLY A 83 14.93 8.53 8.05
N GLY A 84 15.06 7.56 7.14
CA GLY A 84 15.34 6.20 7.53
C GLY A 84 15.49 5.24 6.35
N VAL A 85 15.83 4.00 6.70
CA VAL A 85 16.04 2.90 5.77
C VAL A 85 15.33 1.65 6.29
N GLU A 86 14.83 0.82 5.38
CA GLU A 86 14.46 -0.57 5.64
C GLU A 86 15.56 -1.48 5.08
N ILE A 87 16.35 -2.11 5.95
CA ILE A 87 17.35 -3.11 5.53
C ILE A 87 16.61 -4.32 4.96
N ASN A 88 16.89 -4.63 3.69
CA ASN A 88 16.20 -5.70 2.98
C ASN A 88 17.21 -6.62 2.23
N PRO A 89 17.66 -7.72 2.88
CA PRO A 89 18.53 -8.71 2.26
C PRO A 89 17.81 -9.41 1.11
N ILE A 90 18.44 -9.44 -0.07
CA ILE A 90 17.82 -10.00 -1.26
C ILE A 90 18.86 -10.68 -2.15
N GLY A 91 18.49 -11.76 -2.83
CA GLY A 91 19.38 -12.49 -3.73
C GLY A 91 19.90 -11.60 -4.87
N MET A 92 21.14 -11.84 -5.30
CA MET A 92 21.87 -11.01 -6.28
C MET A 92 21.05 -10.77 -7.56
N PRO A 93 20.98 -9.52 -8.09
CA PRO A 93 20.44 -9.27 -9.41
C PRO A 93 21.34 -9.85 -10.51
N ALA A 94 20.83 -9.91 -11.74
CA ALA A 94 21.63 -10.25 -12.90
C ALA A 94 22.59 -9.10 -13.25
N ALA A 95 23.65 -8.93 -12.48
CA ALA A 95 24.65 -7.88 -12.59
C ALA A 95 26.08 -8.44 -12.71
N PRO A 96 27.05 -7.66 -13.22
CA PRO A 96 28.45 -8.07 -13.23
C PRO A 96 28.92 -8.39 -11.81
N ASP A 97 29.59 -9.54 -11.67
CA ASP A 97 30.22 -9.89 -10.41
C ASP A 97 31.51 -9.08 -10.25
N ASN A 98 31.64 -8.35 -9.15
CA ASN A 98 32.84 -7.60 -8.80
C ASN A 98 33.80 -8.42 -7.91
N GLY A 99 33.48 -9.69 -7.63
CA GLY A 99 34.29 -10.59 -6.81
C GLY A 99 34.03 -10.46 -5.31
N ASP A 100 33.10 -9.60 -4.88
CA ASP A 100 32.76 -9.46 -3.47
C ASP A 100 32.10 -10.73 -2.91
N LYS A 101 32.47 -11.08 -1.69
CA LYS A 101 31.92 -12.24 -0.97
C LYS A 101 30.55 -11.90 -0.41
N SER A 102 29.57 -12.79 -0.65
CA SER A 102 28.28 -12.73 0.02
C SER A 102 28.39 -13.13 1.48
N LEU A 103 27.75 -12.36 2.36
CA LEU A 103 27.49 -12.79 3.72
C LEU A 103 26.26 -13.72 3.75
N VAL A 104 26.19 -14.58 4.76
CA VAL A 104 25.03 -15.46 4.96
C VAL A 104 24.07 -14.78 5.93
N TRP A 105 22.79 -14.73 5.61
CA TRP A 105 21.76 -14.15 6.47
C TRP A 105 21.83 -14.76 7.88
N MET A 106 21.83 -13.92 8.92
CA MET A 106 22.01 -14.29 10.34
C MET A 106 23.37 -14.91 10.72
N SER A 107 24.37 -14.88 9.82
CA SER A 107 25.77 -15.10 10.20
C SER A 107 26.26 -13.98 11.12
N ASP A 108 27.34 -14.27 11.82
CA ASP A 108 27.97 -13.37 12.77
C ASP A 108 28.43 -12.08 12.09
N GLU A 109 29.06 -12.18 10.92
CA GLU A 109 29.51 -11.06 10.12
C GLU A 109 28.34 -10.23 9.54
N TRP A 110 27.25 -10.88 9.15
CA TRP A 110 26.05 -10.18 8.66
C TRP A 110 25.37 -9.37 9.77
N ILE A 111 25.26 -9.95 10.98
CA ILE A 111 24.71 -9.25 12.15
C ILE A 111 25.58 -8.03 12.49
N ASP A 112 26.90 -8.14 12.42
CA ASP A 112 27.80 -7.01 12.66
C ASP A 112 27.55 -5.86 11.67
N MET A 113 27.19 -6.16 10.41
CA MET A 113 26.82 -5.14 9.42
C MET A 113 25.47 -4.48 9.72
N VAL A 114 24.47 -5.23 10.22
CA VAL A 114 23.20 -4.64 10.69
C VAL A 114 23.46 -3.68 11.84
N VAL A 115 24.24 -4.11 12.84
CA VAL A 115 24.60 -3.26 13.99
C VAL A 115 25.35 -2.01 13.54
N HIS A 116 26.30 -2.15 12.62
CA HIS A 116 27.06 -1.03 12.04
C HIS A 116 26.13 -0.02 11.35
N ALA A 117 25.26 -0.49 10.44
CA ALA A 117 24.32 0.34 9.71
C ALA A 117 23.32 1.06 10.65
N SER A 118 22.75 0.34 11.63
CA SER A 118 21.84 0.92 12.62
C SER A 118 22.49 2.01 13.46
N LYS A 119 23.75 1.81 13.90
CA LYS A 119 24.51 2.82 14.64
C LYS A 119 24.79 4.04 13.78
N LYS A 120 25.24 3.85 12.54
CA LYS A 120 25.48 4.95 11.61
C LYS A 120 24.20 5.73 11.30
N ALA A 121 23.08 5.05 11.07
CA ALA A 121 21.78 5.69 10.86
C ALA A 121 21.40 6.54 12.07
N LYS A 122 21.54 6.00 13.29
CA LYS A 122 21.29 6.73 14.53
C LYS A 122 22.19 7.96 14.70
N ASP A 123 23.47 7.87 14.35
CA ASP A 123 24.41 9.00 14.38
C ASP A 123 24.02 10.12 13.41
N LEU A 124 23.36 9.77 12.30
CA LEU A 124 22.78 10.71 11.33
C LEU A 124 21.37 11.21 11.73
N GLY A 125 20.83 10.76 12.86
CA GLY A 125 19.44 11.06 13.26
C GLY A 125 18.37 10.36 12.41
N MET A 126 18.76 9.31 11.68
CA MET A 126 17.88 8.46 10.88
C MET A 126 17.36 7.26 11.69
N ILE A 127 16.34 6.60 11.13
CA ILE A 127 15.69 5.42 11.70
C ILE A 127 16.01 4.19 10.85
N THR A 128 16.21 3.05 11.50
CA THR A 128 16.37 1.76 10.82
C THR A 128 15.15 0.88 11.08
N ASP A 129 14.53 0.42 10.02
CA ASP A 129 13.64 -0.74 10.00
C ASP A 129 14.34 -1.91 9.30
N MET A 130 13.81 -3.13 9.43
CA MET A 130 14.40 -4.30 8.80
C MET A 130 13.33 -5.32 8.43
N ILE A 131 13.44 -5.95 7.26
CA ILE A 131 12.61 -7.13 6.96
C ILE A 131 12.95 -8.28 7.91
N ALA A 132 11.96 -9.01 8.41
CA ALA A 132 12.18 -10.11 9.35
C ALA A 132 12.82 -11.37 8.72
N GLY A 133 13.06 -11.37 7.41
CA GLY A 133 13.63 -12.48 6.64
C GLY A 133 14.57 -12.01 5.53
N THR A 134 14.49 -12.66 4.39
CA THR A 134 15.14 -12.23 3.15
C THR A 134 14.25 -12.64 1.97
N GLY A 135 14.08 -11.75 0.99
CA GLY A 135 13.07 -11.97 -0.05
C GLY A 135 11.68 -12.26 0.57
N TRP A 136 10.87 -13.09 -0.09
CA TRP A 136 9.52 -13.43 0.39
C TRP A 136 8.99 -14.78 -0.13
N PRO A 137 8.03 -15.42 0.54
CA PRO A 137 7.67 -15.23 1.96
C PRO A 137 8.76 -15.82 2.88
N PHE A 138 8.52 -15.87 4.19
CA PHE A 138 9.51 -16.30 5.17
C PHE A 138 9.89 -17.79 5.03
N GLY A 139 11.19 -18.04 5.02
CA GLY A 139 11.78 -19.35 4.83
C GLY A 139 13.30 -19.32 4.88
N GLY A 140 13.93 -20.46 4.64
CA GLY A 140 15.38 -20.55 4.63
C GLY A 140 15.92 -21.97 4.57
N GLU A 141 17.21 -22.09 4.24
CA GLU A 141 17.90 -23.37 3.98
C GLU A 141 17.96 -24.28 5.21
N PHE A 142 17.71 -23.71 6.39
CA PHE A 142 17.74 -24.38 7.68
C PHE A 142 16.45 -25.11 8.06
N LEU A 143 15.36 -24.97 7.29
CA LEU A 143 14.09 -25.61 7.62
C LEU A 143 14.12 -27.10 7.28
N LYS A 144 13.53 -27.90 8.16
CA LYS A 144 13.26 -29.32 7.91
C LYS A 144 11.97 -29.48 7.12
N ASP A 145 11.81 -30.63 6.45
CA ASP A 145 10.66 -30.88 5.58
C ASP A 145 9.31 -30.71 6.33
N ASP A 146 9.19 -31.19 7.57
CA ASP A 146 7.99 -31.09 8.42
C ASP A 146 7.66 -29.67 8.92
N GLU A 147 8.59 -28.73 8.77
CA GLU A 147 8.45 -27.31 9.10
C GLU A 147 7.99 -26.47 7.90
N THR A 148 7.89 -27.06 6.70
CA THR A 148 7.57 -26.36 5.44
C THR A 148 6.08 -26.29 5.14
N CYS A 149 5.69 -25.29 4.35
CA CYS A 149 4.30 -25.08 3.96
C CYS A 149 3.72 -26.27 3.16
N GLN A 150 2.42 -26.50 3.36
CA GLN A 150 1.66 -27.53 2.69
C GLN A 150 0.54 -26.94 1.83
N ARG A 151 0.21 -27.63 0.74
CA ARG A 151 -1.03 -27.40 -0.01
C ARG A 151 -1.67 -28.69 -0.47
N MET A 152 -2.98 -28.75 -0.41
CA MET A 152 -3.80 -29.75 -1.07
C MET A 152 -3.98 -29.40 -2.54
N VAL A 153 -3.68 -30.34 -3.42
CA VAL A 153 -4.07 -30.32 -4.83
C VAL A 153 -4.96 -31.51 -5.12
N SER A 154 -5.89 -31.39 -6.06
CA SER A 154 -6.85 -32.45 -6.36
C SER A 154 -7.09 -32.58 -7.85
N ASP A 155 -7.53 -33.77 -8.27
CA ASP A 155 -7.96 -34.04 -9.63
C ASP A 155 -8.97 -35.21 -9.66
N ASN A 156 -9.50 -35.53 -10.84
CA ASN A 156 -10.41 -36.65 -11.04
C ASN A 156 -10.07 -37.52 -12.26
N VAL A 157 -10.54 -38.77 -12.16
CA VAL A 157 -10.62 -39.73 -13.26
C VAL A 157 -12.09 -40.10 -13.48
N VAL A 158 -12.54 -40.16 -14.73
CA VAL A 158 -13.92 -40.51 -15.07
C VAL A 158 -14.07 -42.04 -15.11
N TYR A 159 -15.13 -42.55 -14.50
CA TYR A 159 -15.54 -43.95 -14.51
C TYR A 159 -17.04 -44.09 -14.79
N LYS A 160 -17.46 -45.30 -15.17
CA LYS A 160 -18.86 -45.70 -15.35
C LYS A 160 -19.26 -46.81 -14.38
N GLY A 161 -20.55 -46.91 -14.10
CA GLY A 161 -21.12 -48.07 -13.43
C GLY A 161 -20.74 -49.38 -14.12
N GLY A 162 -20.41 -50.40 -13.32
CA GLY A 162 -19.89 -51.69 -13.76
C GLY A 162 -18.36 -51.76 -13.87
N GLU A 163 -17.65 -50.62 -13.94
CA GLU A 163 -16.19 -50.61 -14.01
C GLU A 163 -15.53 -50.92 -12.65
N THR A 164 -14.31 -51.43 -12.69
CA THR A 164 -13.47 -51.64 -11.51
C THR A 164 -12.34 -50.61 -11.49
N ILE A 165 -12.29 -49.83 -10.42
CA ILE A 165 -11.21 -48.91 -10.11
C ILE A 165 -10.04 -49.74 -9.58
N SER A 166 -8.88 -49.66 -10.24
CA SER A 166 -7.65 -50.31 -9.80
C SER A 166 -6.49 -49.33 -9.96
N VAL A 167 -6.14 -48.61 -8.89
CA VAL A 167 -5.09 -47.57 -8.87
C VAL A 167 -4.26 -47.66 -7.59
N ASP A 168 -3.09 -47.05 -7.58
CA ASP A 168 -2.26 -46.86 -6.38
C ASP A 168 -1.79 -45.39 -6.27
N GLU A 169 -1.21 -45.03 -5.13
CA GLU A 169 -0.72 -43.67 -4.89
C GLU A 169 0.32 -43.22 -5.95
N PRO A 170 1.36 -44.01 -6.29
CA PRO A 170 2.30 -43.64 -7.35
C PRO A 170 1.63 -43.34 -8.71
N PHE A 171 0.63 -44.14 -9.11
CA PHE A 171 -0.13 -43.90 -10.33
C PHE A 171 -0.85 -42.55 -10.29
N LEU A 172 -1.56 -42.25 -9.20
CA LEU A 172 -2.31 -40.99 -9.04
C LEU A 172 -1.38 -39.77 -9.01
N ILE A 173 -0.22 -39.88 -8.36
CA ILE A 173 0.81 -38.83 -8.35
C ILE A 173 1.32 -38.57 -9.77
N ASN A 174 1.67 -39.63 -10.51
CA ASN A 174 2.18 -39.50 -11.88
C ASN A 174 1.12 -38.92 -12.83
N LEU A 175 -0.13 -39.35 -12.67
CA LEU A 175 -1.25 -38.82 -13.44
C LEU A 175 -1.42 -37.30 -13.23
N TYR A 176 -1.35 -36.84 -11.98
CA TYR A 176 -1.39 -35.42 -11.65
C TYR A 176 -0.21 -34.66 -12.26
N LYS A 177 1.02 -35.15 -12.05
CA LYS A 177 2.24 -34.52 -12.54
C LYS A 177 2.21 -34.34 -14.07
N GLU A 178 1.86 -35.39 -14.81
CA GLU A 178 1.83 -35.33 -16.27
C GLU A 178 0.78 -34.35 -16.79
N LYS A 179 -0.40 -34.32 -16.17
CA LYS A 179 -1.48 -33.42 -16.57
C LYS A 179 -1.16 -31.95 -16.29
N TYR A 180 -0.53 -31.65 -15.15
CA TYR A 180 -0.33 -30.29 -14.69
C TYR A 180 1.09 -29.74 -14.89
N LYS A 181 2.03 -30.49 -15.48
CA LYS A 181 3.44 -30.06 -15.66
C LYS A 181 3.64 -28.68 -16.30
N ASN A 182 2.73 -28.25 -17.17
CA ASN A 182 2.81 -26.96 -17.86
C ASN A 182 2.00 -25.84 -17.18
N TYR A 183 1.26 -26.13 -16.10
CA TYR A 183 0.49 -25.12 -15.38
C TYR A 183 1.41 -24.24 -14.53
N ARG A 184 1.08 -22.95 -14.43
CA ARG A 184 1.89 -21.96 -13.69
C ARG A 184 2.24 -22.41 -12.27
N ALA A 185 1.29 -22.98 -11.55
CA ALA A 185 1.46 -23.43 -10.17
C ALA A 185 2.42 -24.63 -10.00
N GLN A 186 2.70 -25.36 -11.08
CA GLN A 186 3.56 -26.55 -11.08
C GLN A 186 4.89 -26.31 -11.83
N LYS A 187 4.92 -25.37 -12.80
CA LYS A 187 6.14 -25.03 -13.57
C LYS A 187 7.29 -24.51 -12.69
N HIS A 188 6.95 -23.84 -11.59
CA HIS A 188 7.92 -23.23 -10.66
C HIS A 188 7.91 -23.91 -9.29
N ILE A 189 7.48 -25.17 -9.24
CA ILE A 189 7.44 -25.92 -7.99
C ILE A 189 8.87 -26.31 -7.58
N SER A 190 9.13 -26.34 -6.27
CA SER A 190 10.44 -26.73 -5.75
C SER A 190 10.79 -28.18 -6.13
N GLU A 191 12.04 -28.46 -6.45
CA GLU A 191 12.52 -29.82 -6.73
C GLU A 191 12.43 -30.75 -5.51
N ARG A 192 12.32 -30.17 -4.30
CA ARG A 192 12.13 -30.87 -3.03
C ARG A 192 10.68 -31.32 -2.76
N THR A 193 9.76 -31.02 -3.67
CA THR A 193 8.34 -31.30 -3.45
C THR A 193 8.06 -32.78 -3.27
N THR A 194 7.43 -33.13 -2.16
CA THR A 194 6.87 -34.47 -1.93
C THR A 194 5.36 -34.46 -2.11
N TYR A 195 4.79 -35.63 -2.42
CA TYR A 195 3.36 -35.82 -2.65
C TYR A 195 2.87 -36.98 -1.78
N LYS A 196 1.70 -36.84 -1.16
CA LYS A 196 1.06 -37.89 -0.35
C LYS A 196 -0.45 -37.92 -0.59
N LEU A 197 -1.04 -39.09 -0.75
CA LEU A 197 -2.49 -39.25 -0.94
C LEU A 197 -3.26 -38.86 0.32
N SER A 198 -4.09 -37.82 0.19
CA SER A 198 -4.90 -37.26 1.27
C SER A 198 -6.32 -37.80 1.28
N HIS A 199 -6.96 -37.91 0.13
CA HIS A 199 -8.28 -38.51 -0.01
C HIS A 199 -8.40 -39.18 -1.37
N VAL A 200 -9.25 -40.21 -1.42
CA VAL A 200 -9.70 -40.84 -2.66
C VAL A 200 -11.16 -41.22 -2.47
N THR A 201 -12.03 -40.64 -3.28
CA THR A 201 -13.48 -40.74 -3.10
C THR A 201 -14.17 -40.94 -4.43
N LEU A 202 -15.24 -41.73 -4.45
CA LEU A 202 -16.11 -41.86 -5.60
C LEU A 202 -17.26 -40.84 -5.50
N VAL A 203 -17.41 -40.02 -6.54
CA VAL A 203 -18.42 -38.96 -6.61
C VAL A 203 -19.31 -39.18 -7.84
N PRO A 204 -20.63 -39.33 -7.70
CA PRO A 204 -21.53 -39.36 -8.86
C PRO A 204 -21.47 -38.05 -9.65
N GLU A 205 -21.53 -38.10 -10.99
CA GLU A 205 -21.53 -36.90 -11.84
C GLU A 205 -22.73 -35.98 -11.53
N ASN A 206 -23.86 -36.56 -11.15
CA ASN A 206 -25.10 -35.88 -10.75
C ASN A 206 -25.31 -35.93 -9.22
N CYS A 207 -24.23 -35.80 -8.44
CA CYS A 207 -24.28 -35.82 -6.98
C CYS A 207 -25.31 -34.83 -6.43
N LYS A 208 -26.19 -35.30 -5.54
CA LYS A 208 -27.28 -34.50 -4.97
C LYS A 208 -27.01 -33.99 -3.57
N ASN A 209 -26.09 -34.62 -2.85
CA ASN A 209 -25.71 -34.24 -1.49
C ASN A 209 -24.42 -34.97 -1.08
N GLY A 210 -23.77 -34.49 -0.02
CA GLY A 210 -22.51 -35.06 0.47
C GLY A 210 -22.57 -36.54 0.89
N ASN A 211 -23.75 -37.11 1.16
CA ASN A 211 -23.86 -38.53 1.56
C ASN A 211 -23.72 -39.49 0.37
N GLU A 212 -23.80 -39.00 -0.86
CA GLU A 212 -23.55 -39.79 -2.07
C GLU A 212 -22.05 -39.91 -2.40
N VAL A 213 -21.19 -39.15 -1.71
CA VAL A 213 -19.73 -39.24 -1.81
C VAL A 213 -19.26 -40.46 -1.02
N ILE A 214 -18.55 -41.38 -1.67
CA ILE A 214 -18.09 -42.62 -1.06
C ILE A 214 -16.59 -42.53 -0.81
N ASP A 215 -16.17 -42.57 0.45
CA ASP A 215 -14.76 -42.68 0.81
C ASP A 215 -14.21 -44.06 0.43
N LEU A 216 -13.20 -44.06 -0.45
CA LEU A 216 -12.53 -45.26 -0.93
C LEU A 216 -11.21 -45.54 -0.21
N LYS A 217 -10.75 -44.70 0.72
CA LYS A 217 -9.50 -44.95 1.46
C LYS A 217 -9.49 -46.29 2.18
N LYS A 218 -10.64 -46.70 2.73
CA LYS A 218 -10.81 -48.00 3.39
C LYS A 218 -10.68 -49.22 2.46
N HIS A 219 -10.68 -49.01 1.15
CA HIS A 219 -10.53 -50.05 0.13
C HIS A 219 -9.09 -50.13 -0.42
N ILE A 220 -8.15 -49.39 0.18
CA ILE A 220 -6.72 -49.51 -0.09
C ILE A 220 -6.17 -50.68 0.75
N ASP A 221 -5.49 -51.62 0.09
CA ASP A 221 -4.88 -52.77 0.77
C ASP A 221 -3.55 -52.42 1.45
N SER A 222 -2.95 -53.40 2.13
CA SER A 222 -1.65 -53.22 2.82
C SER A 222 -0.48 -52.90 1.88
N ASN A 223 -0.63 -53.13 0.57
CA ASN A 223 0.36 -52.81 -0.45
C ASN A 223 0.11 -51.43 -1.07
N GLY A 224 -0.88 -50.68 -0.61
CA GLY A 224 -1.23 -49.35 -1.11
C GLY A 224 -2.08 -49.36 -2.37
N LYS A 225 -2.65 -50.51 -2.77
CA LYS A 225 -3.49 -50.63 -3.97
C LYS A 225 -4.96 -50.48 -3.63
N LEU A 226 -5.66 -49.59 -4.32
CA LEU A 226 -7.11 -49.46 -4.31
C LEU A 226 -7.72 -50.41 -5.36
N SER A 227 -8.67 -51.25 -4.95
CA SER A 227 -9.50 -52.05 -5.86
C SER A 227 -10.98 -51.94 -5.45
N TYR A 228 -11.82 -51.37 -6.33
CA TYR A 228 -13.23 -51.12 -6.02
C TYR A 228 -14.12 -51.24 -7.26
N LYS A 229 -15.18 -52.06 -7.20
CA LYS A 229 -16.17 -52.21 -8.28
C LYS A 229 -17.35 -51.27 -8.07
N ILE A 230 -17.69 -50.50 -9.11
CA ILE A 230 -18.80 -49.56 -9.08
C ILE A 230 -20.11 -50.32 -9.40
N GLU A 231 -20.85 -50.72 -8.37
CA GLU A 231 -22.05 -51.56 -8.57
C GLU A 231 -23.25 -50.80 -9.16
N LYS A 232 -23.34 -49.49 -8.95
CA LYS A 232 -24.46 -48.67 -9.42
C LYS A 232 -24.18 -48.14 -10.82
N GLU A 233 -25.19 -48.16 -11.69
CA GLU A 233 -25.14 -47.50 -12.99
C GLU A 233 -24.93 -45.97 -12.85
N GLY A 234 -24.45 -45.33 -13.91
CA GLY A 234 -24.20 -43.89 -13.97
C GLY A 234 -22.74 -43.54 -14.28
N ASN A 235 -22.45 -42.24 -14.36
CA ASN A 235 -21.10 -41.71 -14.50
C ASN A 235 -20.58 -41.25 -13.14
N TYR A 236 -19.30 -41.51 -12.89
CA TYR A 236 -18.65 -41.19 -11.63
C TYR A 236 -17.30 -40.50 -11.89
N PHE A 237 -16.91 -39.66 -10.94
CA PHE A 237 -15.56 -39.15 -10.81
C PHE A 237 -14.89 -39.86 -9.63
N LEU A 238 -13.79 -40.54 -9.90
CA LEU A 238 -12.82 -40.88 -8.86
C LEU A 238 -12.04 -39.60 -8.55
N SER A 239 -12.46 -38.90 -7.50
CA SER A 239 -11.77 -37.73 -6.98
C SER A 239 -10.61 -38.19 -6.10
N TYR A 240 -9.44 -37.58 -6.28
CA TYR A 240 -8.30 -37.79 -5.40
C TYR A 240 -7.63 -36.46 -5.07
N GLY A 241 -7.12 -36.35 -3.84
CA GLY A 241 -6.34 -35.21 -3.37
C GLY A 241 -4.96 -35.64 -2.90
N LEU A 242 -3.95 -34.84 -3.23
CA LEU A 242 -2.56 -35.01 -2.86
C LEU A 242 -2.13 -33.81 -1.99
N VAL A 243 -1.53 -34.08 -0.84
CA VAL A 243 -0.78 -33.04 -0.11
C VAL A 243 0.57 -32.89 -0.79
N GLN A 244 0.85 -31.66 -1.26
CA GLN A 244 2.18 -31.22 -1.66
C GLN A 244 2.84 -30.54 -0.45
N GLN A 245 4.03 -31.00 -0.11
CA GLN A 245 4.87 -30.42 0.95
C GLN A 245 6.19 -29.96 0.35
N ASN A 246 6.81 -28.94 0.94
CA ASN A 246 8.05 -28.35 0.45
C ASN A 246 7.94 -27.92 -1.03
N PHE A 247 6.80 -27.31 -1.39
CA PHE A 247 6.45 -27.05 -2.78
C PHE A 247 6.96 -25.71 -3.32
N ARG A 248 7.53 -24.86 -2.45
CA ARG A 248 8.05 -23.54 -2.82
C ARG A 248 9.26 -23.17 -1.98
N ASP A 249 10.18 -22.48 -2.64
CA ASP A 249 11.31 -21.80 -2.04
C ASP A 249 11.06 -20.29 -1.92
N VAL A 250 11.77 -19.66 -0.99
CA VAL A 250 11.79 -18.21 -0.81
C VAL A 250 12.17 -17.56 -2.13
N THR A 251 11.31 -16.67 -2.61
CA THR A 251 11.54 -15.91 -3.82
C THR A 251 12.62 -14.90 -3.53
N LEU A 252 13.70 -14.97 -4.32
CA LEU A 252 14.80 -14.03 -4.24
C LEU A 252 15.48 -14.00 -2.87
N GLY A 253 15.50 -15.11 -2.13
CA GLY A 253 16.24 -15.21 -0.87
C GLY A 253 17.75 -14.99 -1.06
N ALA A 254 18.37 -14.28 -0.13
CA ALA A 254 19.82 -14.17 0.01
C ALA A 254 20.40 -15.46 0.65
N PRO A 255 21.73 -15.70 0.57
CA PRO A 255 22.34 -16.91 1.11
C PRO A 255 21.94 -17.20 2.56
N GLY A 256 21.59 -18.45 2.88
CA GLY A 256 21.06 -18.87 4.18
C GLY A 256 19.53 -18.79 4.28
N GLY A 257 18.91 -17.80 3.62
CA GLY A 257 17.46 -17.71 3.49
C GLY A 257 16.91 -18.16 2.12
N ALA A 258 17.78 -18.55 1.18
CA ALA A 258 17.42 -19.05 -0.15
C ALA A 258 16.98 -20.53 -0.12
N GLY A 259 16.01 -20.85 0.73
CA GLY A 259 15.55 -22.23 0.97
C GLY A 259 14.02 -22.38 0.93
N PRO A 260 13.48 -23.47 1.45
CA PRO A 260 12.03 -23.71 1.47
C PRO A 260 11.28 -22.69 2.33
N VAL A 261 9.96 -22.57 2.11
CA VAL A 261 9.06 -21.67 2.84
C VAL A 261 8.46 -22.37 4.06
N MET A 262 8.41 -21.68 5.21
CA MET A 262 7.86 -22.23 6.45
C MET A 262 6.34 -22.41 6.42
N ASP A 263 5.80 -23.29 7.26
CA ASP A 263 4.35 -23.41 7.45
C ASP A 263 3.78 -22.24 8.28
N HIS A 264 3.10 -21.32 7.60
CA HIS A 264 2.50 -20.13 8.22
C HIS A 264 1.21 -20.46 9.00
N TYR A 265 0.66 -21.67 8.86
CA TYR A 265 -0.52 -22.10 9.62
C TYR A 265 -0.16 -22.72 10.96
N LYS A 266 1.13 -22.85 11.30
CA LYS A 266 1.60 -23.37 12.59
C LYS A 266 2.27 -22.26 13.40
N LYS A 267 1.74 -21.99 14.60
CA LYS A 267 2.24 -20.93 15.50
C LYS A 267 3.68 -21.21 15.93
N GLU A 268 3.96 -22.46 16.26
CA GLU A 268 5.28 -22.93 16.67
C GLU A 268 6.35 -22.74 15.59
N MET A 269 5.98 -22.89 14.32
CA MET A 269 6.90 -22.68 13.19
C MET A 269 7.21 -21.21 12.99
N THR A 270 6.17 -20.36 13.04
CA THR A 270 6.34 -18.91 12.98
C THR A 270 7.24 -18.41 14.11
N LEU A 271 6.99 -18.86 15.35
CA LEU A 271 7.79 -18.46 16.51
C LEU A 271 9.24 -18.97 16.41
N ALA A 272 9.45 -20.22 15.96
CA ALA A 272 10.78 -20.76 15.75
C ALA A 272 11.57 -19.97 14.70
N TYR A 273 10.92 -19.55 13.61
CA TYR A 273 11.52 -18.68 12.60
C TYR A 273 11.94 -17.33 13.19
N LEU A 274 11.00 -16.62 13.80
CA LEU A 274 11.22 -15.28 14.35
C LEU A 274 12.26 -15.25 15.47
N ASN A 275 12.31 -16.29 16.32
CA ASN A 275 13.30 -16.40 17.39
C ASN A 275 14.75 -16.37 16.89
N ARG A 276 15.01 -16.65 15.60
CA ARG A 276 16.35 -16.48 15.02
C ARG A 276 16.82 -15.02 15.11
N LEU A 277 15.92 -14.05 14.95
CA LEU A 277 16.25 -12.62 15.02
C LEU A 277 16.81 -12.20 16.38
N LYS A 278 16.52 -12.94 17.47
CA LYS A 278 17.09 -12.70 18.80
C LYS A 278 18.62 -12.82 18.82
N LYS A 279 19.21 -13.57 17.89
CA LYS A 279 20.67 -13.67 17.71
C LYS A 279 21.32 -12.30 17.49
N ILE A 280 20.61 -11.32 16.90
CA ILE A 280 21.13 -9.95 16.74
C ILE A 280 21.41 -9.34 18.12
N SER A 281 20.47 -9.44 19.06
CA SER A 281 20.65 -8.94 20.43
C SER A 281 21.65 -9.76 21.23
N GLU A 282 21.60 -11.08 21.11
CA GLU A 282 22.53 -11.98 21.81
C GLU A 282 23.99 -11.72 21.41
N ARG A 283 24.24 -11.49 20.12
CA ARG A 283 25.59 -11.19 19.60
C ARG A 283 26.03 -9.77 19.92
N SER A 284 25.18 -8.79 19.67
CA SER A 284 25.56 -7.38 19.74
C SER A 284 25.60 -6.82 21.16
N GLY A 285 24.87 -7.45 22.10
CA GLY A 285 24.65 -6.95 23.44
C GLY A 285 23.62 -5.80 23.52
N TYR A 286 22.98 -5.43 22.40
CA TYR A 286 21.94 -4.41 22.35
C TYR A 286 20.55 -5.04 22.18
N PRO A 287 19.52 -4.56 22.90
CA PRO A 287 18.13 -4.89 22.58
C PRO A 287 17.80 -4.58 21.11
N LEU A 288 16.94 -5.37 20.47
CA LEU A 288 16.52 -5.12 19.08
C LEU A 288 15.98 -3.70 18.89
N SER A 289 15.19 -3.21 19.85
CA SER A 289 14.62 -1.86 19.88
C SER A 289 15.64 -0.72 19.87
N ASP A 290 16.89 -0.97 20.28
CA ASP A 290 17.95 0.04 20.26
C ASP A 290 18.58 0.20 18.88
N LEU A 291 18.39 -0.80 18.00
CA LEU A 291 18.96 -0.89 16.66
C LEU A 291 17.92 -0.73 15.56
N ILE A 292 16.71 -1.23 15.78
CA ILE A 292 15.63 -1.35 14.79
C ILE A 292 14.33 -0.85 15.40
N ARG A 293 13.64 0.06 14.72
CA ARG A 293 12.34 0.57 15.15
C ARG A 293 11.22 -0.41 14.81
N ALA A 294 11.17 -0.89 13.58
CA ALA A 294 10.13 -1.81 13.13
C ALA A 294 10.71 -3.03 12.39
N LEU A 295 10.10 -4.18 12.62
CA LEU A 295 10.28 -5.34 11.76
C LEU A 295 9.21 -5.33 10.68
N PHE A 296 9.63 -5.57 9.44
CA PHE A 296 8.77 -5.60 8.27
C PHE A 296 8.50 -7.02 7.77
N CYS A 297 7.24 -7.28 7.42
CA CYS A 297 6.82 -8.42 6.61
C CYS A 297 6.20 -7.93 5.29
N ASP A 298 6.80 -8.35 4.18
CA ASP A 298 6.33 -8.10 2.82
C ASP A 298 4.97 -8.77 2.55
N SER A 299 4.35 -8.39 1.44
CA SER A 299 3.13 -8.95 0.90
C SER A 299 3.23 -10.48 0.78
N ILE A 300 2.26 -11.17 1.37
CA ILE A 300 2.41 -12.61 1.62
C ILE A 300 2.16 -13.46 0.36
N GLU A 301 3.20 -14.08 -0.19
CA GLU A 301 3.10 -14.95 -1.39
C GLU A 301 3.18 -16.46 -1.10
N VAL A 302 2.24 -17.00 -0.33
CA VAL A 302 2.23 -18.42 0.07
C VAL A 302 1.86 -19.42 -1.04
N SER A 303 1.67 -18.97 -2.30
CA SER A 303 1.59 -19.87 -3.48
C SER A 303 0.54 -20.96 -3.43
N GLY A 304 -0.60 -20.61 -2.84
CA GLY A 304 -1.71 -21.53 -2.65
C GLY A 304 -1.52 -22.51 -1.50
N ALA A 305 -0.62 -22.23 -0.54
CA ALA A 305 -0.64 -22.92 0.75
C ALA A 305 -2.06 -22.80 1.32
N ASN A 306 -2.73 -23.94 1.41
CA ASN A 306 -4.14 -24.02 1.77
C ASN A 306 -4.39 -25.15 2.76
N TRP A 307 -3.34 -25.79 3.29
CA TRP A 307 -3.48 -26.92 4.18
C TRP A 307 -2.35 -26.93 5.20
N THR A 308 -2.60 -27.58 6.33
CA THR A 308 -1.58 -27.98 7.30
C THR A 308 -2.08 -29.23 8.04
N ASP A 309 -1.16 -30.02 8.59
CA ASP A 309 -1.54 -31.17 9.39
C ASP A 309 -2.42 -30.76 10.59
N GLY A 310 -3.53 -31.47 10.78
CA GLY A 310 -4.53 -31.16 11.81
C GLY A 310 -5.60 -30.13 11.39
N PHE A 311 -5.53 -29.55 10.19
CA PHE A 311 -6.52 -28.55 9.75
C PHE A 311 -7.97 -29.08 9.75
N ALA A 312 -8.20 -30.35 9.40
CA ALA A 312 -9.52 -30.97 9.46
C ALA A 312 -10.11 -30.98 10.88
N ASP A 313 -9.27 -31.17 11.90
CA ASP A 313 -9.70 -31.12 13.31
C ASP A 313 -9.99 -29.69 13.75
N ILE A 314 -9.22 -28.71 13.28
CA ILE A 314 -9.48 -27.28 13.50
C ILE A 314 -10.84 -26.92 12.89
N PHE A 315 -11.11 -27.38 11.67
CA PHE A 315 -12.38 -27.20 10.98
C PHE A 315 -13.56 -27.79 11.74
N TYR A 316 -13.44 -29.04 12.18
CA TYR A 316 -14.49 -29.69 12.96
C TYR A 316 -14.76 -28.95 14.28
N LYS A 317 -13.72 -28.48 14.97
CA LYS A 317 -13.87 -27.70 16.22
C LYS A 317 -14.53 -26.35 15.97
N ALA A 318 -14.23 -25.69 14.85
CA ALA A 318 -14.79 -24.38 14.52
C ALA A 318 -16.28 -24.44 14.15
N TYR A 319 -16.67 -25.42 13.33
CA TYR A 319 -18.02 -25.44 12.74
C TYR A 319 -18.92 -26.61 13.18
N GLY A 320 -18.36 -27.62 13.86
CA GLY A 320 -19.11 -28.76 14.40
C GLY A 320 -19.55 -29.78 13.34
N TYR A 321 -19.00 -29.73 12.13
CA TYR A 321 -19.21 -30.74 11.09
C TYR A 321 -17.89 -31.08 10.38
N LYS A 322 -17.86 -32.27 9.79
CA LYS A 322 -16.65 -32.86 9.20
C LYS A 322 -16.47 -32.45 7.73
N LEU A 323 -15.22 -32.20 7.32
CA LEU A 323 -14.88 -31.82 5.95
C LEU A 323 -14.82 -33.03 5.00
N ASP A 324 -14.78 -34.25 5.52
CA ASP A 324 -14.52 -35.51 4.79
C ASP A 324 -15.31 -35.63 3.48
N ASN A 325 -16.65 -35.46 3.53
CA ASN A 325 -17.53 -35.58 2.36
C ASN A 325 -17.46 -34.39 1.39
N TRP A 326 -16.75 -33.32 1.78
CA TRP A 326 -16.60 -32.08 1.03
C TRP A 326 -15.21 -31.89 0.43
N MET A 327 -14.22 -32.68 0.88
CA MET A 327 -12.84 -32.66 0.40
C MET A 327 -12.72 -32.62 -1.14
N PRO A 328 -13.54 -33.34 -1.94
CA PRO A 328 -13.46 -33.27 -3.40
C PRO A 328 -13.74 -31.90 -4.03
N PHE A 329 -14.38 -30.98 -3.29
CA PHE A 329 -15.01 -29.79 -3.85
C PHE A 329 -14.45 -28.46 -3.32
N VAL A 330 -13.62 -28.49 -2.27
CA VAL A 330 -13.14 -27.28 -1.56
C VAL A 330 -11.76 -26.81 -1.99
N PHE A 331 -11.05 -27.58 -2.83
CA PHE A 331 -9.72 -27.23 -3.32
C PHE A 331 -9.72 -26.86 -4.80
N TYR A 332 -8.79 -26.00 -5.18
CA TYR A 332 -8.53 -25.56 -6.55
C TYR A 332 -7.04 -25.22 -6.70
N LEU A 333 -6.53 -25.10 -7.92
CA LEU A 333 -5.13 -24.74 -8.16
C LEU A 333 -4.85 -23.30 -7.72
N ALA A 334 -3.64 -23.05 -7.21
CA ALA A 334 -3.26 -21.77 -6.60
C ALA A 334 -3.63 -20.50 -7.40
N TYR A 335 -3.60 -20.53 -8.75
CA TYR A 335 -3.91 -19.38 -9.61
C TYR A 335 -5.28 -19.46 -10.31
N ASP A 336 -6.11 -20.47 -9.98
CA ASP A 336 -7.48 -20.62 -10.47
C ASP A 336 -8.48 -20.14 -9.40
N ASP A 337 -9.74 -20.55 -9.52
CA ASP A 337 -10.84 -20.30 -8.60
C ASP A 337 -11.93 -21.38 -8.76
N TYR A 338 -12.95 -21.36 -7.89
CA TYR A 338 -14.03 -22.35 -7.95
C TYR A 338 -14.91 -22.28 -9.20
N SER A 339 -14.87 -21.22 -10.02
CA SER A 339 -15.59 -21.19 -11.31
C SER A 339 -15.00 -22.14 -12.35
N LYS A 340 -13.79 -22.66 -12.10
CA LYS A 340 -13.15 -23.71 -12.91
C LYS A 340 -13.52 -25.13 -12.46
N ASP A 341 -14.28 -25.25 -11.37
CA ASP A 341 -14.76 -26.53 -10.88
C ASP A 341 -15.64 -27.23 -11.93
N LYS A 342 -15.32 -28.51 -12.19
CA LYS A 342 -16.08 -29.36 -13.10
C LYS A 342 -17.09 -30.26 -12.38
N TYR A 343 -16.90 -30.52 -11.09
CA TYR A 343 -17.78 -31.38 -10.29
C TYR A 343 -19.18 -30.79 -10.22
N SER A 344 -19.26 -29.51 -9.85
CA SER A 344 -20.54 -28.89 -9.52
C SER A 344 -21.44 -28.61 -10.72
N LYS A 345 -21.00 -28.81 -11.97
CA LYS A 345 -21.79 -28.45 -13.17
C LYS A 345 -23.21 -29.03 -13.13
N ASN A 346 -23.32 -30.33 -12.85
CA ASN A 346 -24.57 -31.09 -12.90
C ASN A 346 -25.23 -31.30 -11.51
N PHE A 347 -24.70 -30.67 -10.46
CA PHE A 347 -25.29 -30.74 -9.12
C PHE A 347 -26.59 -29.97 -9.06
N THR A 348 -27.49 -30.38 -8.15
CA THR A 348 -28.74 -29.68 -7.92
C THR A 348 -28.47 -28.27 -7.37
N PRO A 349 -29.37 -27.29 -7.59
CA PRO A 349 -29.24 -25.96 -7.02
C PRO A 349 -29.04 -25.95 -5.50
N GLU A 350 -29.72 -26.85 -4.79
CA GLU A 350 -29.63 -26.98 -3.33
C GLU A 350 -28.23 -27.41 -2.90
N PHE A 351 -27.64 -28.38 -3.60
CA PHE A 351 -26.29 -28.85 -3.28
C PHE A 351 -25.22 -27.81 -3.63
N LYS A 352 -25.42 -27.04 -4.72
CA LYS A 352 -24.55 -25.89 -5.06
C LYS A 352 -24.57 -24.82 -3.97
N ASP A 353 -25.74 -24.52 -3.42
CA ASP A 353 -25.89 -23.56 -2.32
C ASP A 353 -25.17 -24.04 -1.04
N GLN A 354 -25.37 -25.31 -0.67
CA GLN A 354 -24.65 -25.93 0.46
C GLN A 354 -23.13 -25.91 0.23
N LEU A 355 -22.68 -26.27 -0.97
CA LEU A 355 -21.27 -26.28 -1.33
C LEU A 355 -20.65 -24.88 -1.24
N LYS A 356 -21.35 -23.84 -1.70
CA LYS A 356 -20.90 -22.44 -1.55
C LYS A 356 -20.64 -22.09 -0.09
N ARG A 357 -21.51 -22.52 0.82
CA ARG A 357 -21.39 -22.28 2.27
C ARG A 357 -20.20 -23.02 2.87
N VAL A 358 -20.02 -24.28 2.53
CA VAL A 358 -18.86 -25.07 2.99
C VAL A 358 -17.55 -24.49 2.47
N ARG A 359 -17.52 -24.02 1.21
CA ARG A 359 -16.37 -23.31 0.64
C ARG A 359 -16.10 -22.00 1.39
N TYR A 360 -17.13 -21.23 1.72
CA TYR A 360 -16.98 -20.03 2.53
C TYR A 360 -16.39 -20.34 3.92
N ASP A 361 -16.98 -21.30 4.65
CA ASP A 361 -16.50 -21.73 5.97
C ASP A 361 -15.04 -22.19 5.91
N TYR A 362 -14.67 -22.97 4.89
CA TYR A 362 -13.29 -23.40 4.67
C TYR A 362 -12.33 -22.23 4.48
N ASN A 363 -12.64 -21.33 3.54
CA ASN A 363 -11.77 -20.20 3.21
C ASN A 363 -11.68 -19.20 4.37
N LYS A 364 -12.80 -18.96 5.08
CA LYS A 364 -12.83 -18.11 6.28
C LYS A 364 -11.89 -18.66 7.35
N LEU A 365 -12.01 -19.94 7.69
CA LEU A 365 -11.17 -20.56 8.70
C LEU A 365 -9.70 -20.62 8.29
N LEU A 366 -9.42 -20.83 7.01
CA LEU A 366 -8.06 -20.82 6.49
C LEU A 366 -7.39 -19.46 6.75
N VAL A 367 -8.09 -18.37 6.42
CA VAL A 367 -7.63 -16.99 6.68
C VAL A 367 -7.50 -16.73 8.18
N GLU A 368 -8.50 -17.09 9.00
CA GLU A 368 -8.45 -16.91 10.46
C GLU A 368 -7.27 -17.66 11.09
N THR A 369 -6.99 -18.88 10.61
CA THR A 369 -5.86 -19.70 11.08
C THR A 369 -4.54 -19.04 10.70
N PHE A 370 -4.41 -18.54 9.47
CA PHE A 370 -3.24 -17.78 9.04
C PHE A 370 -3.02 -16.52 9.89
N LEU A 371 -4.06 -15.69 10.03
CA LEU A 371 -3.97 -14.44 10.80
C LEU A 371 -3.58 -14.70 12.25
N LYS A 372 -4.16 -15.73 12.87
CA LYS A 372 -3.83 -16.10 14.26
C LYS A 372 -2.42 -16.66 14.41
N ASN A 373 -2.04 -17.61 13.57
CA ASN A 373 -0.81 -18.39 13.78
C ASN A 373 0.43 -17.70 13.18
N PHE A 374 0.25 -16.87 12.16
CA PHE A 374 1.31 -16.07 11.56
C PHE A 374 1.23 -14.59 11.97
N THR A 375 0.23 -13.85 11.51
CA THR A 375 0.21 -12.37 11.64
C THR A 375 0.18 -11.91 13.10
N GLN A 376 -0.68 -12.50 13.94
CA GLN A 376 -0.73 -12.18 15.36
C GLN A 376 0.51 -12.67 16.09
N THR A 377 1.01 -13.88 15.82
CA THR A 377 2.28 -14.36 16.40
C THR A 377 3.45 -13.44 16.05
N TYR A 378 3.47 -12.89 14.84
CA TYR A 378 4.47 -11.93 14.40
C TYR A 378 4.36 -10.61 15.16
N LYS A 379 3.15 -10.08 15.32
CA LYS A 379 2.86 -8.92 16.16
C LYS A 379 3.29 -9.14 17.62
N ASP A 380 2.91 -10.28 18.22
CA ASP A 380 3.28 -10.66 19.58
C ASP A 380 4.82 -10.69 19.74
N PHE A 381 5.53 -11.28 18.77
CA PHE A 381 7.00 -11.29 18.79
C PHE A 381 7.59 -9.88 18.74
N CYS A 382 7.03 -8.99 17.91
CA CYS A 382 7.49 -7.61 17.83
C CYS A 382 7.30 -6.89 19.18
N GLU A 383 6.13 -7.03 19.81
CA GLU A 383 5.83 -6.45 21.12
C GLU A 383 6.76 -6.98 22.21
N GLU A 384 6.99 -8.29 22.26
CA GLU A 384 7.92 -8.93 23.22
C GLU A 384 9.35 -8.38 23.12
N ASN A 385 9.75 -7.85 21.96
CA ASN A 385 11.08 -7.29 21.71
C ASN A 385 11.10 -5.76 21.62
N ASN A 386 10.00 -5.09 21.98
CA ASN A 386 9.83 -3.63 21.91
C ASN A 386 10.14 -3.02 20.53
N VAL A 387 9.81 -3.75 19.46
CA VAL A 387 9.87 -3.27 18.08
C VAL A 387 8.46 -3.19 17.50
N LEU A 388 8.24 -2.26 16.57
CA LEU A 388 6.94 -2.13 15.90
C LEU A 388 6.76 -3.25 14.86
N CYS A 389 5.54 -3.76 14.76
CA CYS A 389 5.15 -4.68 13.70
C CYS A 389 4.68 -3.90 12.47
N ARG A 390 5.40 -4.02 11.34
CA ARG A 390 4.97 -3.50 10.03
C ARG A 390 4.64 -4.64 9.06
N TYR A 391 3.49 -4.57 8.39
CA TYR A 391 3.02 -5.68 7.56
C TYR A 391 2.16 -5.25 6.38
N GLN A 392 2.43 -5.84 5.21
CA GLN A 392 1.55 -5.78 4.03
C GLN A 392 0.54 -6.93 4.02
N ALA A 393 -0.69 -6.68 4.46
CA ALA A 393 -1.72 -7.70 4.64
C ALA A 393 -2.48 -8.10 3.35
N TYR A 394 -1.83 -8.00 2.20
CA TYR A 394 -2.32 -8.49 0.91
C TYR A 394 -1.26 -9.37 0.27
N GLY A 395 -1.67 -10.29 -0.60
CA GLY A 395 -0.79 -11.34 -1.10
C GLY A 395 -1.29 -12.00 -2.37
N THR A 396 -0.40 -12.66 -3.11
CA THR A 396 -0.74 -13.41 -4.32
C THR A 396 -0.37 -14.89 -4.16
N PRO A 397 -1.18 -15.83 -4.65
CA PRO A 397 -2.45 -15.63 -5.36
C PRO A 397 -3.68 -15.45 -4.45
N PHE A 398 -3.52 -15.65 -3.13
CA PHE A 398 -4.63 -15.62 -2.17
C PHE A 398 -4.61 -14.37 -1.29
N LEU A 399 -5.80 -13.85 -0.99
CA LEU A 399 -6.00 -12.80 0.01
C LEU A 399 -6.10 -13.38 1.41
N MET A 400 -5.08 -13.16 2.23
CA MET A 400 -5.02 -13.61 3.62
C MET A 400 -5.47 -12.50 4.58
N GLY A 401 -6.75 -12.11 4.50
CA GLY A 401 -7.40 -11.21 5.47
C GLY A 401 -7.66 -9.79 4.99
N LEU A 402 -6.79 -9.20 4.15
CA LEU A 402 -6.90 -7.83 3.62
C LEU A 402 -7.15 -6.78 4.73
N LEU A 403 -8.41 -6.44 5.04
CA LEU A 403 -8.73 -5.51 6.12
C LEU A 403 -8.37 -6.09 7.50
N ASP A 404 -8.79 -7.33 7.79
CA ASP A 404 -8.54 -7.95 9.11
C ASP A 404 -7.04 -8.09 9.39
N GLY A 405 -6.25 -8.37 8.35
CA GLY A 405 -4.79 -8.45 8.48
C GLY A 405 -4.13 -7.08 8.66
N ASN A 406 -4.68 -6.01 8.07
CA ASN A 406 -4.19 -4.64 8.26
C ASN A 406 -4.58 -4.04 9.62
N MET A 407 -5.54 -4.62 10.35
CA MET A 407 -5.90 -4.19 11.71
C MET A 407 -4.96 -4.73 12.80
N ILE A 408 -4.11 -5.71 12.50
CA ILE A 408 -3.19 -6.36 13.45
C ILE A 408 -1.87 -5.58 13.66
N PRO A 409 -1.13 -5.15 12.63
CA PRO A 409 0.18 -4.52 12.80
C PRO A 409 0.12 -3.15 13.50
N ASP A 410 1.25 -2.68 14.02
CA ASP A 410 1.39 -1.30 14.50
C ASP A 410 1.43 -0.29 13.35
N ILE A 411 2.01 -0.74 12.23
CA ILE A 411 2.12 0.03 10.99
C ILE A 411 1.55 -0.86 9.87
N PRO A 412 0.27 -0.71 9.53
CA PRO A 412 -0.28 -1.33 8.32
C PRO A 412 0.43 -0.74 7.10
N GLU A 413 0.85 -1.58 6.17
CA GLU A 413 1.56 -1.14 4.97
C GLU A 413 0.82 -1.55 3.69
N SER A 414 0.74 -0.63 2.73
CA SER A 414 0.24 -0.84 1.37
C SER A 414 1.39 -0.96 0.35
N ASN A 415 1.05 -1.00 -0.95
CA ASN A 415 1.98 -0.68 -2.02
C ASN A 415 1.30 0.15 -3.11
N ASN A 416 2.12 0.88 -3.86
CA ASN A 416 1.71 1.51 -5.10
C ASN A 416 2.77 1.32 -6.20
N TRP A 417 2.31 0.86 -7.36
CA TRP A 417 3.14 0.67 -8.54
C TRP A 417 3.02 1.86 -9.47
N ILE A 418 4.16 2.36 -9.97
CA ILE A 418 4.17 3.36 -11.03
C ILE A 418 4.32 2.70 -12.41
N TYR A 419 3.54 3.21 -13.34
CA TYR A 419 3.75 3.18 -14.77
C TYR A 419 4.30 4.53 -15.17
N THR A 420 5.49 4.55 -15.77
CA THR A 420 5.95 5.74 -16.49
C THR A 420 5.11 5.81 -17.76
N VAL A 421 4.11 6.68 -17.76
CA VAL A 421 3.29 6.98 -18.94
C VAL A 421 4.11 7.78 -19.94
N GLU A 422 3.57 8.05 -21.12
CA GLU A 422 4.27 8.97 -22.02
C GLU A 422 4.22 10.38 -21.41
N MET A 423 5.32 11.14 -21.46
CA MET A 423 5.42 12.49 -20.86
C MET A 423 4.38 13.50 -21.40
N LYS A 424 3.64 13.15 -22.45
CA LYS A 424 2.58 13.98 -23.02
C LYS A 424 1.17 13.48 -22.68
N ASP A 425 1.05 12.48 -21.83
CA ASP A 425 -0.25 11.99 -21.33
C ASP A 425 -0.80 12.96 -20.27
N PHE A 426 -2.05 13.39 -20.47
CA PHE A 426 -2.68 14.46 -19.67
C PHE A 426 -3.22 13.98 -18.32
N ILE A 427 -3.66 12.73 -18.25
CA ILE A 427 -4.08 12.05 -17.03
C ILE A 427 -3.30 10.74 -16.92
N TRP A 428 -2.71 10.54 -15.76
CA TRP A 428 -1.92 9.37 -15.46
C TRP A 428 -2.81 8.14 -15.20
N LYS A 429 -2.36 6.93 -15.59
CA LYS A 429 -3.16 5.68 -15.50
C LYS A 429 -2.56 4.66 -14.52
N TRP A 430 -3.37 4.23 -13.55
CA TRP A 430 -2.97 3.28 -12.48
C TRP A 430 -2.75 1.86 -12.97
N LYS A 431 -1.84 1.17 -12.27
CA LYS A 431 -1.64 -0.27 -12.41
C LYS A 431 -2.76 -1.04 -11.74
N GLU A 432 -3.86 -1.19 -12.46
CA GLU A 432 -5.06 -1.86 -11.98
C GLU A 432 -4.83 -3.34 -11.64
N ASP A 433 -3.82 -4.03 -12.19
CA ASP A 433 -3.57 -5.46 -11.94
C ASP A 433 -2.57 -5.75 -10.81
N HIS A 434 -1.88 -4.74 -10.27
CA HIS A 434 -0.88 -4.90 -9.20
C HIS A 434 -0.99 -3.81 -8.13
N GLY A 435 -2.05 -3.88 -7.32
CA GLY A 435 -2.21 -2.96 -6.20
C GLY A 435 -2.75 -1.61 -6.66
N TYR A 436 -4.01 -1.63 -7.12
CA TYR A 436 -4.74 -0.38 -7.26
C TYR A 436 -4.86 0.29 -5.88
N MET A 437 -5.18 1.58 -5.85
CA MET A 437 -5.35 2.40 -4.64
C MET A 437 -6.28 1.80 -3.57
N LEU A 438 -7.12 0.81 -3.91
CA LEU A 438 -7.88 0.03 -2.95
C LEU A 438 -7.00 -0.61 -1.84
N TRP A 439 -5.73 -0.91 -2.11
CA TRP A 439 -4.81 -1.50 -1.15
C TRP A 439 -4.48 -0.47 -0.08
N ASN A 440 -4.25 0.77 -0.50
CA ASN A 440 -4.09 1.91 0.39
C ASN A 440 -5.37 2.11 1.19
N MET A 441 -6.54 2.09 0.55
CA MET A 441 -7.82 2.24 1.26
C MET A 441 -8.00 1.19 2.37
N HIS A 442 -7.59 -0.06 2.18
CA HIS A 442 -7.66 -1.10 3.21
C HIS A 442 -6.58 -0.99 4.29
N ALA A 443 -5.35 -0.60 3.94
CA ALA A 443 -4.30 -0.35 4.92
C ALA A 443 -4.66 0.85 5.81
N SER A 444 -5.11 1.95 5.20
CA SER A 444 -5.59 3.15 5.90
C SER A 444 -6.81 2.84 6.76
N ALA A 445 -7.80 2.09 6.26
CA ALA A 445 -8.94 1.65 7.06
C ALA A 445 -8.48 0.84 8.29
N GLY A 446 -7.54 -0.09 8.11
CA GLY A 446 -6.98 -0.87 9.22
C GLY A 446 -6.35 0.02 10.29
N ALA A 447 -5.60 1.04 9.88
CA ALA A 447 -5.01 2.02 10.78
C ALA A 447 -6.06 2.88 11.50
N HIS A 448 -6.97 3.51 10.75
CA HIS A 448 -8.02 4.39 11.28
C HIS A 448 -8.92 3.67 12.29
N LEU A 449 -9.43 2.48 11.93
CA LEU A 449 -10.30 1.67 12.77
C LEU A 449 -9.65 1.19 14.07
N THR A 450 -8.30 1.18 14.14
CA THR A 450 -7.54 0.69 15.29
C THR A 450 -6.65 1.76 15.94
N GLY A 451 -6.85 3.03 15.59
CA GLY A 451 -6.14 4.17 16.17
C GLY A 451 -4.63 4.16 15.90
N LYS A 452 -4.18 3.56 14.79
CA LYS A 452 -2.75 3.55 14.43
C LYS A 452 -2.35 4.89 13.83
N LYS A 453 -1.23 5.41 14.33
CA LYS A 453 -0.69 6.71 13.94
C LYS A 453 -0.06 6.70 12.54
N ILE A 454 0.59 5.60 12.17
CA ILE A 454 1.37 5.50 10.93
C ILE A 454 0.77 4.41 10.05
N THR A 455 0.49 4.78 8.80
CA THR A 455 0.13 3.87 7.72
C THR A 455 1.13 4.08 6.59
N SER A 456 1.89 3.05 6.25
CA SER A 456 2.95 3.17 5.24
C SER A 456 2.56 2.62 3.87
N SER A 457 3.35 2.95 2.85
CA SER A 457 3.26 2.33 1.54
C SER A 457 4.65 2.04 0.98
N GLU A 458 4.85 0.83 0.46
CA GLU A 458 5.91 0.56 -0.51
C GLU A 458 5.60 1.35 -1.79
N ALA A 459 6.37 2.40 -2.03
CA ALA A 459 6.03 3.39 -3.03
C ALA A 459 6.92 3.36 -4.26
N PHE A 460 6.27 3.58 -5.40
CA PHE A 460 6.91 3.79 -6.69
C PHE A 460 7.60 2.56 -7.29
N THR A 461 7.10 1.37 -7.00
CA THR A 461 7.59 0.13 -7.60
C THR A 461 7.39 0.15 -9.12
N ASN A 462 8.45 -0.11 -9.89
CA ASN A 462 8.34 -0.32 -11.33
C ASN A 462 9.32 -1.38 -11.87
N LEU A 463 8.88 -2.06 -12.93
CA LEU A 463 9.69 -3.03 -13.70
C LEU A 463 9.91 -2.58 -15.14
N HIS A 464 9.30 -1.46 -15.53
CA HIS A 464 9.34 -0.86 -16.86
C HIS A 464 9.55 0.64 -16.68
N GLY A 465 10.33 1.25 -17.57
CA GLY A 465 10.60 2.69 -17.47
C GLY A 465 11.47 3.10 -16.27
N VAL A 466 12.30 2.19 -15.74
CA VAL A 466 13.16 2.41 -14.56
C VAL A 466 13.91 3.76 -14.58
N PHE A 467 14.39 4.21 -15.74
CA PHE A 467 15.14 5.47 -15.92
C PHE A 467 14.28 6.64 -16.46
N LYS A 468 12.96 6.46 -16.59
CA LYS A 468 12.05 7.46 -17.17
C LYS A 468 11.37 8.35 -16.13
N ALA A 469 11.29 7.92 -14.87
CA ALA A 469 10.53 8.62 -13.84
C ALA A 469 11.05 10.04 -13.60
N THR A 470 10.14 11.01 -13.55
CA THR A 470 10.42 12.42 -13.22
C THR A 470 10.06 12.72 -11.76
N LEU A 471 10.60 13.79 -11.16
CA LEU A 471 10.18 14.20 -9.81
C LEU A 471 8.70 14.63 -9.77
N GLU A 472 8.19 15.17 -10.86
CA GLU A 472 6.78 15.46 -11.05
C GLU A 472 5.91 14.20 -10.95
N GLU A 473 6.33 13.11 -11.60
CA GLU A 473 5.67 11.81 -11.48
C GLU A 473 5.69 11.28 -10.06
N ILE A 474 6.84 11.38 -9.38
CA ILE A 474 6.94 10.97 -7.97
C ILE A 474 5.93 11.75 -7.11
N LYS A 475 5.86 13.09 -7.25
CA LYS A 475 4.87 13.91 -6.52
C LYS A 475 3.43 13.51 -6.84
N GLN A 476 3.08 13.41 -8.12
CA GLN A 476 1.72 13.09 -8.57
C GLN A 476 1.23 11.78 -7.94
N HIS A 477 2.13 10.81 -7.79
CA HIS A 477 1.82 9.52 -7.18
C HIS A 477 1.65 9.58 -5.68
N ASP A 478 2.56 10.29 -5.03
CA ASP A 478 2.60 10.42 -3.59
C ASP A 478 1.40 11.22 -3.05
N ASP A 479 0.96 12.24 -3.79
CA ASP A 479 -0.29 12.95 -3.49
C ASP A 479 -1.49 11.99 -3.38
N MET A 480 -1.55 10.97 -4.22
CA MET A 480 -2.61 9.97 -4.17
C MET A 480 -2.45 8.95 -3.04
N ASN A 481 -1.22 8.68 -2.61
CA ASN A 481 -0.98 7.95 -1.37
C ASN A 481 -1.60 8.73 -0.19
N PHE A 482 -1.38 10.04 -0.10
CA PHE A 482 -2.01 10.88 0.93
C PHE A 482 -3.54 10.91 0.83
N ILE A 483 -4.10 11.12 -0.37
CA ILE A 483 -5.57 11.11 -0.58
C ILE A 483 -6.22 9.81 -0.09
N THR A 484 -5.52 8.68 -0.23
CA THR A 484 -6.01 7.36 0.18
C THR A 484 -5.69 7.01 1.64
N GLY A 485 -5.12 7.94 2.41
CA GLY A 485 -4.88 7.83 3.85
C GLY A 485 -3.50 7.31 4.26
N ILE A 486 -2.59 7.08 3.31
CA ILE A 486 -1.19 6.76 3.62
C ILE A 486 -0.50 8.02 4.14
N ASN A 487 0.32 7.88 5.19
CA ASN A 487 1.03 9.00 5.80
C ASN A 487 2.52 8.71 6.09
N HIS A 488 3.07 7.65 5.49
CA HIS A 488 4.51 7.35 5.53
C HIS A 488 4.98 6.62 4.27
N THR A 489 5.82 7.27 3.47
CA THR A 489 6.28 6.72 2.19
C THR A 489 7.58 5.93 2.37
N VAL A 490 7.60 4.67 1.93
CA VAL A 490 8.80 3.82 1.87
C VAL A 490 9.13 3.57 0.40
N VAL A 491 10.10 4.29 -0.16
CA VAL A 491 10.37 4.21 -1.61
C VAL A 491 10.99 2.87 -1.99
N HIS A 492 10.47 2.29 -3.07
CA HIS A 492 10.93 1.06 -3.70
C HIS A 492 11.72 1.40 -4.98
N GLY A 493 13.04 1.27 -4.98
CA GLY A 493 13.90 1.07 -3.81
C GLY A 493 15.31 1.60 -4.05
N TYR A 494 16.08 1.72 -2.98
CA TYR A 494 17.49 2.11 -3.05
C TYR A 494 18.35 0.85 -3.13
N ASN A 495 19.03 0.65 -4.25
CA ASN A 495 19.82 -0.56 -4.48
C ASN A 495 21.23 -0.34 -3.94
N TYR A 496 21.67 -1.14 -2.96
CA TYR A 496 23.08 -1.14 -2.58
C TYR A 496 23.90 -1.45 -3.82
N SER A 497 24.88 -0.60 -4.12
CA SER A 497 25.77 -0.78 -5.26
C SER A 497 27.15 -0.19 -4.96
N PRO A 498 28.23 -1.01 -5.01
CA PRO A 498 29.58 -0.50 -4.81
C PRO A 498 29.95 0.59 -5.84
N PRO A 499 30.71 1.63 -5.44
CA PRO A 499 30.99 2.81 -6.25
C PRO A 499 31.90 2.50 -7.45
N GLU A 500 32.64 1.39 -7.41
CA GLU A 500 33.46 0.90 -8.52
C GLU A 500 32.64 0.24 -9.63
N VAL A 501 31.38 -0.10 -9.38
CA VAL A 501 30.51 -0.69 -10.41
C VAL A 501 30.09 0.43 -11.37
N GLU A 502 30.35 0.22 -12.66
CA GLU A 502 29.96 1.18 -13.69
C GLU A 502 28.45 1.48 -13.64
N PHE A 503 28.08 2.68 -14.08
CA PHE A 503 26.68 3.07 -14.24
C PHE A 503 25.87 1.96 -14.93
N PRO A 504 24.67 1.61 -14.45
CA PRO A 504 23.87 2.26 -13.41
C PRO A 504 24.08 1.62 -12.02
N GLY A 505 25.21 0.95 -11.79
CA GLY A 505 25.38 0.12 -10.60
C GLY A 505 24.50 -1.14 -10.63
N TRP A 506 24.30 -1.73 -9.45
CA TRP A 506 23.38 -2.85 -9.27
C TRP A 506 21.93 -2.36 -9.24
N VAL A 507 21.09 -2.94 -10.09
CA VAL A 507 19.66 -2.61 -10.16
C VAL A 507 18.85 -3.89 -10.16
N ARG A 508 18.12 -4.12 -9.07
CA ARG A 508 17.18 -5.24 -8.93
C ARG A 508 15.78 -4.85 -9.34
N PHE A 509 15.31 -3.72 -8.85
CA PHE A 509 14.04 -3.12 -9.21
C PHE A 509 14.18 -1.61 -9.35
N GLY A 510 13.25 -1.01 -10.09
CA GLY A 510 13.04 0.42 -10.00
C GLY A 510 11.92 0.76 -9.01
N THR A 511 11.60 2.04 -8.83
CA THR A 511 12.14 3.21 -9.55
C THR A 511 13.62 3.46 -9.23
N TYR A 512 14.38 4.06 -10.15
CA TYR A 512 15.83 4.29 -9.99
C TYR A 512 16.13 5.44 -9.01
N PHE A 513 15.85 5.25 -7.73
CA PHE A 513 16.30 6.12 -6.64
C PHE A 513 17.77 5.81 -6.33
N SER A 514 18.66 6.58 -6.95
CA SER A 514 20.11 6.51 -6.75
C SER A 514 20.71 7.90 -6.91
N GLU A 515 21.82 8.14 -6.22
CA GLU A 515 22.71 9.29 -6.39
C GLU A 515 23.22 9.50 -7.82
N HIS A 516 23.18 8.45 -8.65
CA HIS A 516 23.50 8.55 -10.07
C HIS A 516 22.35 9.11 -10.90
N ASN A 517 21.14 9.21 -10.34
CA ASN A 517 20.01 9.82 -11.03
C ASN A 517 20.21 11.34 -11.13
N THR A 518 19.97 11.90 -12.30
CA THR A 518 20.20 13.31 -12.61
C THR A 518 19.43 14.24 -11.68
N TRP A 519 18.18 13.88 -11.35
CA TRP A 519 17.36 14.68 -10.44
C TRP A 519 17.63 14.43 -8.95
N TRP A 520 18.59 13.57 -8.58
CA TRP A 520 18.90 13.27 -7.17
C TRP A 520 19.24 14.52 -6.35
N GLU A 521 20.00 15.45 -6.92
CA GLU A 521 20.35 16.72 -6.27
C GLU A 521 19.14 17.63 -5.99
N HIS A 522 17.99 17.35 -6.64
CA HIS A 522 16.73 18.06 -6.45
C HIS A 522 15.73 17.25 -5.62
N LEU A 523 16.06 16.02 -5.24
CA LEU A 523 15.14 15.11 -4.54
C LEU A 523 14.71 15.66 -3.17
N ASN A 524 15.54 16.48 -2.54
CA ASN A 524 15.25 17.11 -1.26
C ASN A 524 14.00 18.02 -1.26
N HIS A 525 13.60 18.52 -2.43
CA HIS A 525 12.35 19.29 -2.58
C HIS A 525 11.14 18.39 -2.36
N TRP A 526 11.16 17.17 -2.94
CA TRP A 526 10.11 16.19 -2.72
C TRP A 526 10.17 15.57 -1.31
N THR A 527 11.35 15.18 -0.80
CA THR A 527 11.40 14.57 0.55
C THR A 527 10.96 15.54 1.63
N GLY A 528 11.27 16.84 1.48
CA GLY A 528 10.74 17.90 2.34
C GLY A 528 9.22 18.00 2.22
N TYR A 529 8.69 18.10 1.00
CA TYR A 529 7.24 18.11 0.73
C TYR A 529 6.51 16.92 1.37
N ASN A 530 6.97 15.70 1.10
CA ASN A 530 6.40 14.48 1.67
C ASN A 530 6.45 14.51 3.20
N ALA A 531 7.60 14.87 3.79
CA ALA A 531 7.77 14.83 5.23
C ALA A 531 6.81 15.77 5.98
N ARG A 532 6.52 16.94 5.38
CA ARG A 532 5.59 17.92 5.95
C ARG A 532 4.14 17.41 5.93
N LEU A 533 3.71 16.83 4.81
CA LEU A 533 2.38 16.22 4.69
C LEU A 533 2.23 14.99 5.60
N SER A 534 3.21 14.08 5.57
CA SER A 534 3.28 12.93 6.47
C SER A 534 3.20 13.35 7.93
N HIS A 535 3.91 14.41 8.34
CA HIS A 535 3.82 14.91 9.72
C HIS A 535 2.40 15.35 10.09
N VAL A 536 1.72 16.11 9.23
CA VAL A 536 0.35 16.57 9.49
C VAL A 536 -0.58 15.36 9.62
N PHE A 537 -0.59 14.47 8.63
CA PHE A 537 -1.52 13.33 8.59
C PHE A 537 -1.20 12.21 9.58
N GLN A 538 0.01 12.16 10.14
CA GLN A 538 0.33 11.30 11.29
C GLN A 538 -0.17 11.88 12.61
N ASN A 539 -0.52 13.16 12.68
CA ASN A 539 -0.90 13.85 13.90
C ASN A 539 -2.31 14.47 13.83
N SER A 540 -3.15 13.93 12.94
CA SER A 540 -4.56 14.25 12.80
C SER A 540 -5.40 12.98 12.65
N GLN A 541 -6.71 13.12 12.85
CA GLN A 541 -7.70 12.05 12.76
C GLN A 541 -8.43 12.13 11.43
N ALA A 542 -8.62 11.00 10.76
CA ALA A 542 -9.42 10.95 9.54
C ALA A 542 -10.92 11.10 9.84
N GLU A 543 -11.62 11.87 9.01
CA GLU A 543 -13.08 12.04 9.05
C GLU A 543 -13.70 11.33 7.83
N LYS A 544 -14.55 10.34 8.03
CA LYS A 544 -15.11 9.48 6.96
C LYS A 544 -16.61 9.29 7.12
N SER A 545 -17.44 10.00 6.35
CA SER A 545 -18.90 9.91 6.49
C SER A 545 -19.54 8.63 5.89
N VAL A 546 -18.85 7.92 4.99
CA VAL A 546 -19.43 6.77 4.25
C VAL A 546 -18.71 5.45 4.55
N ALA A 547 -19.42 4.46 5.09
CA ALA A 547 -18.94 3.08 5.23
C ALA A 547 -19.41 2.22 4.05
N ILE A 548 -18.50 1.50 3.41
CA ILE A 548 -18.81 0.61 2.27
C ILE A 548 -18.52 -0.84 2.67
N VAL A 549 -19.54 -1.70 2.57
CA VAL A 549 -19.41 -3.16 2.78
C VAL A 549 -19.52 -3.88 1.44
N GLY A 550 -18.41 -4.49 1.02
CA GLY A 550 -18.33 -5.30 -0.20
C GLY A 550 -18.71 -6.78 0.00
N PRO A 551 -18.86 -7.56 -1.09
CA PRO A 551 -19.36 -8.93 -1.05
C PRO A 551 -18.28 -9.98 -0.79
N THR A 552 -17.38 -9.74 0.18
CA THR A 552 -16.25 -10.62 0.49
C THR A 552 -16.69 -12.06 0.75
N ALA A 553 -17.76 -12.25 1.53
CA ALA A 553 -18.26 -13.58 1.87
C ALA A 553 -18.76 -14.33 0.62
N ASP A 554 -19.54 -13.65 -0.23
CA ASP A 554 -20.01 -14.21 -1.50
C ASP A 554 -18.86 -14.55 -2.44
N VAL A 555 -17.88 -13.65 -2.57
CA VAL A 555 -16.69 -13.86 -3.40
C VAL A 555 -15.90 -15.08 -2.92
N TRP A 556 -15.72 -15.25 -1.61
CA TRP A 556 -14.99 -16.41 -1.07
C TRP A 556 -15.75 -17.73 -1.27
N GLY A 557 -17.08 -17.72 -1.19
CA GLY A 557 -17.89 -18.91 -1.50
C GLY A 557 -17.88 -19.26 -2.99
N ASP A 558 -17.95 -18.27 -3.87
CA ASP A 558 -18.10 -18.45 -5.32
C ASP A 558 -16.77 -18.62 -6.06
N TYR A 559 -15.69 -18.02 -5.56
CA TYR A 559 -14.39 -17.94 -6.23
C TYR A 559 -13.19 -18.26 -5.32
N GLY A 560 -13.40 -18.52 -4.03
CA GLY A 560 -12.32 -18.74 -3.08
C GLY A 560 -11.52 -17.48 -2.77
N LEU A 561 -10.28 -17.66 -2.35
CA LEU A 561 -9.38 -16.57 -1.93
C LEU A 561 -8.66 -15.88 -3.10
N ASN A 562 -9.01 -16.16 -4.35
CA ASN A 562 -8.31 -15.59 -5.51
C ASN A 562 -8.32 -14.06 -5.48
N ARG A 563 -7.13 -13.46 -5.36
CA ARG A 563 -6.94 -12.00 -5.27
C ARG A 563 -7.57 -11.24 -6.43
N GLY A 564 -7.42 -11.75 -7.66
CA GLY A 564 -7.92 -11.08 -8.86
C GLY A 564 -9.44 -11.01 -8.92
N LYS A 565 -10.17 -11.93 -8.25
CA LYS A 565 -11.63 -11.91 -8.23
C LYS A 565 -12.17 -10.82 -7.32
N LEU A 566 -11.55 -10.61 -6.15
CA LEU A 566 -11.82 -9.42 -5.34
C LEU A 566 -11.21 -8.13 -5.93
N GLN A 567 -10.65 -8.13 -7.14
CA GLN A 567 -10.17 -6.89 -7.78
C GLN A 567 -10.87 -6.59 -9.11
N ASN A 568 -11.36 -7.61 -9.80
CA ASN A 568 -11.88 -7.46 -11.16
C ASN A 568 -13.35 -7.87 -11.29
N ASN A 569 -13.95 -8.49 -10.27
CA ASN A 569 -15.33 -8.97 -10.35
C ASN A 569 -16.38 -7.85 -10.29
N LEU A 570 -16.10 -6.75 -9.57
CA LEU A 570 -16.99 -5.59 -9.41
C LEU A 570 -16.23 -4.27 -9.64
N GLY A 571 -15.93 -3.96 -10.91
CA GLY A 571 -15.10 -2.81 -11.30
C GLY A 571 -15.49 -1.48 -10.64
N TYR A 572 -16.80 -1.23 -10.46
CA TYR A 572 -17.30 -0.01 -9.82
C TYR A 572 -16.91 0.08 -8.34
N LEU A 573 -16.97 -1.04 -7.61
CA LEU A 573 -16.75 -1.07 -6.16
C LEU A 573 -15.33 -0.64 -5.83
N TYR A 574 -14.35 -1.11 -6.62
CA TYR A 574 -12.93 -0.81 -6.42
C TYR A 574 -12.55 0.64 -6.69
N LYS A 575 -13.38 1.34 -7.47
CA LYS A 575 -13.19 2.74 -7.84
C LYS A 575 -14.14 3.70 -7.15
N LEU A 576 -15.07 3.21 -6.32
CA LEU A 576 -16.13 4.02 -5.72
C LEU A 576 -15.59 5.14 -4.80
N TRP A 577 -14.43 4.95 -4.19
CA TRP A 577 -13.78 6.01 -3.40
C TRP A 577 -13.40 7.25 -4.24
N GLU A 578 -13.09 7.09 -5.53
CA GLU A 578 -12.68 8.18 -6.41
C GLU A 578 -13.76 9.26 -6.55
N PRO A 579 -14.99 8.95 -7.03
CA PRO A 579 -16.04 9.94 -7.15
C PRO A 579 -16.50 10.45 -5.78
N ILE A 580 -16.47 9.64 -4.72
CA ILE A 580 -16.83 10.10 -3.38
C ILE A 580 -15.89 11.25 -2.95
N SER A 581 -14.57 11.06 -3.11
CA SER A 581 -13.58 12.12 -2.89
C SER A 581 -13.79 13.31 -3.82
N GLN A 582 -13.94 13.09 -5.12
CA GLN A 582 -14.14 14.16 -6.12
C GLN A 582 -15.41 15.01 -5.88
N LEU A 583 -16.41 14.43 -5.21
CA LEU A 583 -17.69 15.08 -4.88
C LEU A 583 -17.68 15.77 -3.51
N GLY A 584 -16.55 15.74 -2.77
CA GLY A 584 -16.43 16.42 -1.48
C GLY A 584 -16.82 15.59 -0.26
N TYR A 585 -16.83 14.27 -0.38
CA TYR A 585 -17.13 13.33 0.70
C TYR A 585 -15.93 12.39 0.91
N SER A 586 -15.94 11.64 2.01
CA SER A 586 -14.92 10.64 2.30
C SER A 586 -15.54 9.31 2.69
N CYS A 587 -14.93 8.21 2.24
CA CYS A 587 -15.40 6.86 2.56
C CYS A 587 -14.32 5.95 3.12
N GLU A 588 -14.76 4.88 3.74
CA GLU A 588 -13.95 3.77 4.18
C GLU A 588 -14.55 2.43 3.77
N TYR A 589 -13.70 1.48 3.36
CA TYR A 589 -14.13 0.11 3.07
C TYR A 589 -14.01 -0.73 4.34
N ILE A 590 -15.15 -1.17 4.88
CA ILE A 590 -15.22 -2.00 6.07
C ILE A 590 -15.71 -3.42 5.71
N ASN A 591 -15.55 -4.37 6.63
CA ASN A 591 -16.07 -5.73 6.49
C ASN A 591 -17.20 -6.00 7.48
N GLN A 592 -17.84 -7.17 7.38
CA GLN A 592 -18.93 -7.55 8.28
C GLN A 592 -18.48 -7.62 9.74
N ARG A 593 -17.23 -8.02 10.02
CA ARG A 593 -16.70 -8.10 11.38
C ARG A 593 -16.60 -6.72 12.04
N VAL A 594 -16.16 -5.71 11.30
CA VAL A 594 -16.14 -4.31 11.77
C VAL A 594 -17.56 -3.81 12.03
N LEU A 595 -18.49 -4.11 11.11
CA LEU A 595 -19.91 -3.76 11.29
C LEU A 595 -20.51 -4.45 12.53
N GLU A 596 -20.28 -5.74 12.72
CA GLU A 596 -20.73 -6.52 13.89
C GLU A 596 -20.16 -6.00 15.20
N GLY A 597 -18.92 -5.51 15.19
CA GLY A 597 -18.25 -4.91 16.35
C GLY A 597 -18.58 -3.45 16.59
N SER A 598 -19.43 -2.84 15.76
CA SER A 598 -19.73 -1.41 15.85
C SER A 598 -20.74 -1.07 16.95
N VAL A 599 -20.64 0.16 17.46
CA VAL A 599 -21.64 0.76 18.34
C VAL A 599 -22.55 1.64 17.49
N ILE A 600 -23.86 1.48 17.66
CA ILE A 600 -24.86 2.26 16.95
C ILE A 600 -25.48 3.27 17.89
N LYS A 601 -25.50 4.54 17.47
CA LYS A 601 -26.14 5.62 18.22
C LYS A 601 -26.57 6.75 17.29
N ASP A 602 -27.79 7.25 17.47
CA ASP A 602 -28.33 8.45 16.81
C ASP A 602 -28.15 8.49 15.27
N GLY A 603 -28.25 7.33 14.61
CA GLY A 603 -28.11 7.23 13.17
C GLY A 603 -26.67 7.19 12.67
N THR A 604 -25.70 6.92 13.56
CA THR A 604 -24.27 6.81 13.26
C THR A 604 -23.74 5.42 13.65
N ILE A 605 -22.82 4.89 12.83
CA ILE A 605 -22.04 3.68 13.09
C ILE A 605 -20.68 4.10 13.66
N SER A 606 -20.27 3.57 14.80
CA SER A 606 -18.96 3.87 15.39
C SER A 606 -18.12 2.61 15.60
N PHE A 607 -16.83 2.65 15.24
CA PHE A 607 -15.85 1.60 15.53
C PHE A 607 -14.49 2.24 15.81
N GLY A 608 -13.93 1.97 17.00
CA GLY A 608 -12.75 2.72 17.46
C GLY A 608 -13.06 4.22 17.51
N ASP A 609 -12.19 5.02 16.89
CA ASP A 609 -12.35 6.48 16.78
C ASP A 609 -13.08 6.89 15.49
N MET A 610 -13.52 5.93 14.66
CA MET A 610 -14.20 6.20 13.41
C MET A 610 -15.71 6.22 13.56
N THR A 611 -16.36 7.13 12.83
CA THR A 611 -17.82 7.29 12.76
C THR A 611 -18.30 7.38 11.32
N TYR A 612 -19.46 6.80 11.00
CA TYR A 612 -20.04 6.80 9.66
C TYR A 612 -21.55 7.11 9.69
N ASP A 613 -22.02 7.96 8.77
CA ASP A 613 -23.41 8.42 8.65
C ASP A 613 -24.18 7.78 7.49
N LEU A 614 -23.46 7.06 6.61
CA LEU A 614 -24.04 6.32 5.49
C LEU A 614 -23.44 4.94 5.40
N LEU A 615 -24.29 3.92 5.29
CA LEU A 615 -23.87 2.54 5.03
C LEU A 615 -24.19 2.16 3.59
N VAL A 616 -23.19 1.73 2.82
CA VAL A 616 -23.36 1.23 1.45
C VAL A 616 -23.18 -0.29 1.44
N LEU A 617 -24.24 -1.01 1.08
CA LEU A 617 -24.21 -2.45 0.84
C LEU A 617 -24.00 -2.68 -0.66
N ALA A 618 -22.76 -2.96 -1.06
CA ALA A 618 -22.36 -3.01 -2.46
C ALA A 618 -22.48 -4.42 -3.06
N SER A 619 -23.57 -4.67 -3.79
CA SER A 619 -23.86 -5.94 -4.49
C SER A 619 -23.76 -7.18 -3.57
N LEU A 620 -24.13 -7.02 -2.31
CA LEU A 620 -24.02 -8.02 -1.25
C LEU A 620 -25.24 -8.95 -1.25
N LYS A 621 -25.05 -10.26 -1.39
CA LYS A 621 -26.15 -11.24 -1.36
C LYS A 621 -26.31 -11.90 0.01
N SER A 622 -25.21 -11.98 0.75
CA SER A 622 -25.14 -12.73 1.99
C SER A 622 -24.47 -11.96 3.12
N ILE A 623 -25.06 -12.00 4.32
CA ILE A 623 -24.53 -11.44 5.57
C ILE A 623 -24.78 -12.37 6.77
N SER A 624 -24.03 -12.18 7.85
CA SER A 624 -24.36 -12.84 9.12
C SER A 624 -25.70 -12.34 9.69
N PRO A 625 -26.41 -13.16 10.48
CA PRO A 625 -27.54 -12.71 11.28
C PRO A 625 -27.19 -11.50 12.18
N GLU A 626 -25.99 -11.49 12.74
CA GLU A 626 -25.48 -10.43 13.61
C GLU A 626 -25.35 -9.10 12.86
N ALA A 627 -24.76 -9.11 11.66
CA ALA A 627 -24.69 -7.94 10.80
C ALA A 627 -26.09 -7.43 10.40
N ALA A 628 -27.05 -8.33 10.14
CA ALA A 628 -28.44 -7.96 9.86
C ALA A 628 -29.08 -7.21 11.04
N ILE A 629 -28.79 -7.63 12.27
CA ILE A 629 -29.26 -6.98 13.50
C ILE A 629 -28.61 -5.60 13.67
N ILE A 630 -27.30 -5.46 13.39
CA ILE A 630 -26.64 -4.15 13.44
C ILE A 630 -27.25 -3.18 12.42
N ILE A 631 -27.50 -3.64 11.18
CA ILE A 631 -28.16 -2.82 10.15
C ILE A 631 -29.56 -2.38 10.62
N LYS A 632 -30.32 -3.28 11.26
CA LYS A 632 -31.61 -2.97 11.88
C LYS A 632 -31.47 -1.87 12.92
N ASN A 633 -30.55 -2.01 13.88
CA ASN A 633 -30.33 -1.02 14.93
C ASN A 633 -29.94 0.34 14.33
N TYR A 634 -29.08 0.34 13.31
CA TYR A 634 -28.63 1.55 12.63
C TYR A 634 -29.80 2.29 11.97
N VAL A 635 -30.62 1.60 11.19
CA VAL A 635 -31.81 2.18 10.54
C VAL A 635 -32.84 2.65 11.57
N GLU A 636 -33.12 1.87 12.61
CA GLU A 636 -34.07 2.25 13.67
C GLU A 636 -33.58 3.47 14.49
N SER A 637 -32.26 3.69 14.56
CA SER A 637 -31.67 4.89 15.18
C SER A 637 -31.67 6.14 14.27
N GLY A 638 -32.11 6.02 13.02
CA GLY A 638 -32.19 7.13 12.04
C GLY A 638 -31.18 7.06 10.90
N GLY A 639 -30.35 6.01 10.86
CA GLY A 639 -29.33 5.79 9.84
C GLY A 639 -29.91 5.50 8.45
N LYS A 640 -29.09 5.73 7.42
CA LYS A 640 -29.45 5.51 6.01
C LYS A 640 -28.57 4.47 5.35
N VAL A 641 -29.18 3.66 4.50
CA VAL A 641 -28.55 2.54 3.81
C VAL A 641 -28.73 2.67 2.30
N VAL A 642 -27.62 2.63 1.56
CA VAL A 642 -27.62 2.44 0.11
C VAL A 642 -27.49 0.97 -0.18
N VAL A 643 -28.36 0.45 -1.02
CA VAL A 643 -28.41 -0.96 -1.40
C VAL A 643 -28.17 -1.03 -2.90
N VAL A 644 -27.01 -1.56 -3.29
CA VAL A 644 -26.67 -1.77 -4.70
C VAL A 644 -27.11 -3.17 -5.12
N ASP A 645 -27.88 -3.22 -6.20
CA ASP A 645 -28.52 -4.39 -6.83
C ASP A 645 -29.67 -5.04 -6.08
N GLN A 646 -29.44 -5.52 -4.85
CA GLN A 646 -30.44 -6.22 -4.05
C GLN A 646 -30.11 -6.24 -2.56
N MET A 647 -31.13 -6.40 -1.72
CA MET A 647 -30.95 -6.66 -0.29
C MET A 647 -30.34 -8.05 -0.06
N PRO A 648 -29.45 -8.20 0.94
CA PRO A 648 -28.99 -9.52 1.38
C PRO A 648 -30.17 -10.38 1.85
N THR A 649 -30.15 -11.66 1.49
CA THR A 649 -31.24 -12.61 1.83
C THR A 649 -30.76 -13.88 2.51
N LYS A 650 -29.44 -14.05 2.65
CA LYS A 650 -28.82 -15.29 3.12
C LYS A 650 -27.68 -15.02 4.10
N SER A 651 -27.31 -16.06 4.85
CA SER A 651 -26.01 -16.19 5.50
C SER A 651 -25.12 -17.13 4.69
N LEU A 652 -23.81 -17.26 4.97
CA LEU A 652 -22.96 -18.26 4.30
C LEU A 652 -22.38 -19.34 5.21
N HIS A 653 -22.68 -19.31 6.51
CA HIS A 653 -22.35 -20.41 7.38
C HIS A 653 -23.20 -21.65 7.05
N PHE A 654 -22.57 -22.82 6.90
CA PHE A 654 -23.26 -24.04 6.47
C PHE A 654 -24.15 -24.62 7.57
N LYS A 655 -23.70 -24.59 8.82
CA LYS A 655 -24.50 -25.10 9.92
C LYS A 655 -25.72 -24.20 10.18
N ASP A 656 -26.90 -24.82 10.31
CA ASP A 656 -28.18 -24.14 10.57
C ASP A 656 -28.54 -23.08 9.53
N PHE A 657 -28.07 -23.25 8.29
CA PHE A 657 -28.14 -22.23 7.26
C PHE A 657 -29.57 -21.78 6.91
N GLU A 658 -30.54 -22.70 6.88
CA GLU A 658 -31.95 -22.36 6.62
C GLU A 658 -32.53 -21.44 7.69
N LYS A 659 -32.18 -21.68 8.96
CA LYS A 659 -32.58 -20.82 10.08
C LYS A 659 -31.93 -19.44 9.94
N ASN A 660 -30.64 -19.39 9.63
CA ASN A 660 -29.90 -18.14 9.52
C ASN A 660 -30.35 -17.30 8.31
N ASP A 661 -30.63 -17.93 7.17
CA ASP A 661 -31.21 -17.28 6.00
C ASP A 661 -32.58 -16.67 6.35
N ASN A 662 -33.43 -17.42 7.06
CA ASN A 662 -34.73 -16.91 7.51
C ASN A 662 -34.57 -15.71 8.45
N ILE A 663 -33.58 -15.72 9.36
CA ILE A 663 -33.30 -14.56 10.23
C ILE A 663 -32.88 -13.35 9.41
N VAL A 664 -31.90 -13.50 8.50
CA VAL A 664 -31.41 -12.39 7.66
C VAL A 664 -32.55 -11.82 6.82
N LYS A 665 -33.24 -12.68 6.06
CA LYS A 665 -34.31 -12.27 5.16
C LYS A 665 -35.47 -11.62 5.90
N SER A 666 -35.99 -12.25 6.96
CA SER A 666 -37.13 -11.70 7.71
C SER A 666 -36.78 -10.38 8.40
N THR A 667 -35.56 -10.24 8.91
CA THR A 667 -35.09 -9.01 9.56
C THR A 667 -35.03 -7.86 8.55
N LEU A 668 -34.36 -8.07 7.42
CA LEU A 668 -34.14 -7.03 6.43
C LEU A 668 -35.39 -6.69 5.61
N ASP A 669 -36.22 -7.67 5.26
CA ASP A 669 -37.49 -7.43 4.56
C ASP A 669 -38.43 -6.60 5.44
N LYS A 670 -38.54 -6.96 6.72
CA LYS A 670 -39.36 -6.21 7.69
C LYS A 670 -38.82 -4.80 7.87
N LEU A 671 -37.51 -4.66 8.04
CA LEU A 671 -36.84 -3.36 8.19
C LEU A 671 -37.11 -2.43 7.00
N LEU A 672 -37.00 -2.95 5.77
CA LEU A 672 -37.30 -2.22 4.54
C LEU A 672 -38.77 -1.82 4.45
N ALA A 673 -39.69 -2.72 4.82
CA ALA A 673 -41.13 -2.45 4.79
C ALA A 673 -41.55 -1.38 5.81
N GLU A 674 -40.95 -1.39 7.00
CA GLU A 674 -41.26 -0.45 8.09
C GLU A 674 -40.55 0.90 7.91
N ASN A 675 -39.37 0.92 7.27
CA ASN A 675 -38.52 2.11 7.15
C ASN A 675 -38.10 2.42 5.70
N PRO A 676 -39.01 2.46 4.70
CA PRO A 676 -38.63 2.55 3.29
C PRO A 676 -37.86 3.83 2.93
N LYS A 677 -38.02 4.91 3.72
CA LYS A 677 -37.32 6.19 3.52
C LYS A 677 -35.84 6.15 3.93
N SER A 678 -35.43 5.16 4.72
CA SER A 678 -34.04 4.96 5.13
C SER A 678 -33.21 4.22 4.09
N PHE A 679 -33.85 3.70 3.03
CA PHE A 679 -33.19 2.90 2.00
C PHE A 679 -33.15 3.61 0.65
N ILE A 680 -31.98 3.60 0.02
CA ILE A 680 -31.75 4.04 -1.35
C ILE A 680 -31.37 2.80 -2.15
N GLN A 681 -32.28 2.35 -3.01
CA GLN A 681 -32.07 1.14 -3.81
C GLN A 681 -31.69 1.53 -5.23
N VAL A 682 -30.50 1.11 -5.66
CA VAL A 682 -29.93 1.42 -6.97
C VAL A 682 -29.37 0.16 -7.62
N LYS A 683 -29.24 0.17 -8.95
CA LYS A 683 -28.42 -0.83 -9.66
C LYS A 683 -26.98 -0.35 -9.72
N GLU A 684 -26.04 -1.28 -9.87
CA GLU A 684 -24.65 -0.92 -10.21
C GLU A 684 -24.60 0.01 -11.45
N PRO A 685 -23.59 0.89 -11.56
CA PRO A 685 -23.47 1.77 -12.71
C PRO A 685 -23.24 0.94 -13.99
N LYS A 686 -23.83 1.39 -15.11
CA LYS A 686 -23.76 0.68 -16.40
C LYS A 686 -22.33 0.59 -16.95
N SER A 687 -21.47 1.52 -16.56
CA SER A 687 -20.07 1.61 -16.96
C SER A 687 -19.25 2.41 -15.94
N LEU A 688 -17.92 2.34 -16.02
CA LEU A 688 -17.03 3.19 -15.21
C LEU A 688 -17.11 4.67 -15.60
N ASP A 689 -17.54 4.99 -16.81
CA ASP A 689 -17.72 6.38 -17.24
C ASP A 689 -18.89 7.04 -16.50
N ASP A 690 -19.93 6.26 -16.19
CA ASP A 690 -21.12 6.67 -15.43
C ASP A 690 -20.89 6.73 -13.91
N LEU A 691 -19.72 6.28 -13.42
CA LEU A 691 -19.48 6.10 -11.99
C LEU A 691 -19.61 7.42 -11.19
N LEU A 692 -19.08 8.53 -11.72
CA LEU A 692 -19.18 9.85 -11.07
C LEU A 692 -20.63 10.36 -10.96
N PRO A 693 -21.40 10.50 -12.05
CA PRO A 693 -22.80 10.95 -11.95
C PRO A 693 -23.69 9.98 -11.17
N TRP A 694 -23.44 8.67 -11.24
CA TRP A 694 -24.15 7.67 -10.44
C TRP A 694 -23.90 7.86 -8.94
N THR A 695 -22.65 8.11 -8.55
CA THR A 695 -22.28 8.37 -7.15
C THR A 695 -22.87 9.68 -6.66
N GLU A 696 -22.85 10.73 -7.49
CA GLU A 696 -23.45 12.02 -7.17
C GLU A 696 -24.95 11.91 -6.86
N GLN A 697 -25.68 11.11 -7.63
CA GLN A 697 -27.10 10.85 -7.39
C GLN A 697 -27.31 10.20 -6.02
N ILE A 698 -26.55 9.16 -5.69
CA ILE A 698 -26.65 8.45 -4.42
C ILE A 698 -26.39 9.38 -3.24
N LEU A 699 -25.33 10.18 -3.29
CA LEU A 699 -24.98 11.10 -2.22
C LEU A 699 -26.05 12.18 -2.04
N LYS A 700 -26.59 12.74 -3.14
CA LYS A 700 -27.73 13.68 -3.08
C LYS A 700 -28.98 13.07 -2.47
N GLU A 701 -29.33 11.84 -2.85
CA GLU A 701 -30.48 11.11 -2.30
C GLU A 701 -30.28 10.75 -0.82
N SER A 702 -29.04 10.45 -0.42
CA SER A 702 -28.68 10.15 0.96
C SER A 702 -28.87 11.33 1.89
N LYS A 703 -28.72 12.57 1.40
CA LYS A 703 -28.79 13.80 2.20
C LYS A 703 -27.88 13.79 3.43
N ILE A 704 -26.75 13.06 3.38
CA ILE A 704 -25.68 13.26 4.36
C ILE A 704 -24.95 14.57 4.04
N ALA A 705 -24.29 15.15 5.02
CA ALA A 705 -23.48 16.34 4.80
C ALA A 705 -22.20 15.97 4.02
N ALA A 706 -21.79 16.85 3.11
CA ALA A 706 -20.47 16.75 2.49
C ALA A 706 -19.41 17.25 3.48
N ASP A 707 -18.22 16.65 3.44
CA ASP A 707 -17.05 17.17 4.17
C ASP A 707 -16.71 18.58 3.66
N VAL A 708 -16.88 18.80 2.36
CA VAL A 708 -16.80 20.10 1.68
C VAL A 708 -17.75 20.11 0.48
N VAL A 709 -18.53 21.17 0.30
CA VAL A 709 -19.38 21.31 -0.90
C VAL A 709 -18.55 21.94 -2.02
N ILE A 710 -18.32 21.19 -3.10
CA ILE A 710 -17.52 21.62 -4.27
C ILE A 710 -18.46 21.97 -5.43
N SER A 711 -18.32 23.18 -5.99
CA SER A 711 -19.02 23.56 -7.23
C SER A 711 -18.38 22.88 -8.44
N ASN A 712 -19.19 22.37 -9.39
CA ASN A 712 -18.71 21.77 -10.63
C ASN A 712 -17.59 20.72 -10.42
N PRO A 713 -17.84 19.69 -9.58
CA PRO A 713 -16.85 18.66 -9.28
C PRO A 713 -16.36 17.96 -10.55
N THR A 714 -15.11 17.50 -10.53
CA THR A 714 -14.40 16.99 -11.71
C THR A 714 -13.52 15.80 -11.35
N LYS A 715 -13.30 14.89 -12.31
CA LYS A 715 -12.39 13.74 -12.17
C LYS A 715 -10.92 14.10 -11.91
N LYS A 716 -10.57 15.39 -12.00
CA LYS A 716 -9.21 15.92 -11.86
C LYS A 716 -8.83 16.26 -10.42
N VAL A 717 -9.81 16.54 -9.56
CA VAL A 717 -9.55 17.03 -8.21
C VAL A 717 -10.02 16.02 -7.19
N TYR A 718 -9.12 15.63 -6.30
CA TYR A 718 -9.41 14.78 -5.15
C TYR A 718 -9.25 15.60 -3.88
N GLN A 719 -9.99 15.20 -2.85
CA GLN A 719 -9.94 15.78 -1.52
C GLN A 719 -9.78 14.72 -0.43
N LEU A 720 -9.15 15.12 0.67
CA LEU A 720 -9.09 14.42 1.94
C LEU A 720 -9.47 15.40 3.06
N HIS A 721 -10.25 14.92 4.03
CA HIS A 721 -10.59 15.64 5.25
C HIS A 721 -10.03 14.90 6.49
N GLN A 722 -9.32 15.65 7.35
CA GLN A 722 -8.86 15.22 8.65
C GLN A 722 -9.07 16.36 9.67
N PHE A 723 -8.93 16.07 10.96
CA PHE A 723 -9.04 17.08 12.00
C PHE A 723 -8.10 16.81 13.18
N THR A 724 -7.91 17.84 13.99
CA THR A 724 -7.37 17.76 15.35
C THR A 724 -8.39 18.38 16.30
N ALA A 725 -8.11 18.41 17.60
CA ALA A 725 -9.04 19.01 18.57
C ALA A 725 -9.38 20.49 18.26
N ASP A 726 -8.47 21.24 17.64
CA ASP A 726 -8.61 22.68 17.38
C ASP A 726 -8.54 23.07 15.90
N LYS A 727 -8.24 22.15 14.97
CA LYS A 727 -8.06 22.46 13.55
C LYS A 727 -8.83 21.51 12.64
N ASP A 728 -9.43 22.07 11.58
CA ASP A 728 -10.01 21.30 10.47
C ASP A 728 -9.03 21.33 9.29
N ILE A 729 -8.73 20.17 8.72
CA ILE A 729 -7.61 19.96 7.79
C ILE A 729 -8.15 19.40 6.49
N TYR A 730 -7.98 20.15 5.41
CA TYR A 730 -8.36 19.73 4.06
C TYR A 730 -7.14 19.67 3.16
N PHE A 731 -7.02 18.60 2.39
CA PHE A 731 -6.00 18.47 1.37
C PHE A 731 -6.64 18.24 0.02
N PHE A 732 -6.33 19.10 -0.95
CA PHE A 732 -6.76 18.95 -2.34
C PHE A 732 -5.57 18.68 -3.24
N THR A 733 -5.75 17.89 -4.28
CA THR A 733 -4.76 17.74 -5.36
C THR A 733 -5.43 17.74 -6.73
N ASN A 734 -4.84 18.45 -7.69
CA ASN A 734 -5.22 18.40 -9.10
C ASN A 734 -4.31 17.42 -9.84
N ILE A 735 -4.81 16.23 -10.15
CA ILE A 735 -4.01 15.17 -10.79
C ILE A 735 -3.74 15.40 -12.29
N HIS A 736 -4.24 16.48 -12.89
CA HIS A 736 -4.08 16.76 -14.31
C HIS A 736 -2.74 17.45 -14.60
N ARG A 737 -1.99 16.99 -15.63
CA ARG A 737 -0.64 17.49 -15.94
C ARG A 737 -0.59 18.86 -16.63
N PHE A 738 -1.64 19.21 -17.37
CA PHE A 738 -1.61 20.42 -18.22
C PHE A 738 -2.66 21.48 -17.89
N GLU A 739 -3.70 21.14 -17.13
CA GLU A 739 -4.88 22.00 -16.96
C GLU A 739 -5.03 22.47 -15.53
N THR A 740 -5.35 23.75 -15.39
CA THR A 740 -5.76 24.35 -14.13
C THR A 740 -7.24 24.04 -13.89
N THR A 741 -7.60 23.68 -12.66
CA THR A 741 -9.00 23.50 -12.25
C THR A 741 -9.40 24.64 -11.32
N ASN A 742 -10.60 25.20 -11.52
CA ASN A 742 -11.18 26.23 -10.66
C ASN A 742 -12.53 25.76 -10.13
N PHE A 743 -12.81 25.98 -8.85
CA PHE A 743 -14.08 25.66 -8.21
C PHE A 743 -14.29 26.52 -6.97
N ASP A 744 -15.54 26.77 -6.62
CA ASP A 744 -15.92 27.27 -5.31
C ASP A 744 -16.09 26.10 -4.34
N ALA A 745 -15.65 26.30 -3.10
CA ALA A 745 -15.70 25.33 -2.01
C ALA A 745 -16.37 25.95 -0.78
N LYS A 746 -17.35 25.26 -0.20
CA LYS A 746 -17.99 25.66 1.06
C LYS A 746 -17.73 24.61 2.13
N PHE A 747 -17.11 25.04 3.22
CA PHE A 747 -16.68 24.20 4.32
C PHE A 747 -17.67 24.28 5.49
N PRO A 748 -18.02 23.17 6.16
CA PRO A 748 -18.87 23.14 7.35
C PRO A 748 -18.14 23.60 8.62
N VAL A 749 -17.34 24.66 8.51
CA VAL A 749 -16.52 25.22 9.59
C VAL A 749 -17.07 26.59 10.00
N GLU A 750 -17.16 26.83 11.30
CA GLU A 750 -17.62 28.09 11.89
C GLU A 750 -16.54 28.71 12.79
N GLY A 751 -16.46 30.05 12.83
CA GLY A 751 -15.59 30.78 13.76
C GLY A 751 -14.08 30.74 13.45
N LYS A 752 -13.64 29.93 12.49
CA LYS A 752 -12.22 29.78 12.10
C LYS A 752 -11.85 30.52 10.82
N TYR A 753 -10.55 30.67 10.60
CA TYR A 753 -9.93 31.34 9.47
C TYR A 753 -9.10 30.37 8.63
N PRO A 754 -9.14 30.48 7.29
CA PRO A 754 -8.42 29.57 6.39
C PRO A 754 -6.95 29.98 6.24
N TRP A 755 -6.06 29.03 6.46
CA TRP A 755 -4.61 29.14 6.30
C TRP A 755 -4.10 28.10 5.31
N VAL A 756 -3.15 28.50 4.46
CA VAL A 756 -2.37 27.58 3.65
C VAL A 756 -1.10 27.24 4.41
N TRP A 757 -0.91 25.95 4.64
CA TRP A 757 0.37 25.43 5.09
C TRP A 757 1.09 24.90 3.85
N ASN A 758 2.06 25.65 3.33
CA ASN A 758 2.72 25.30 2.08
C ASN A 758 3.71 24.13 2.32
N PRO A 759 3.43 22.92 1.83
CA PRO A 759 4.29 21.76 2.06
C PRO A 759 5.63 21.86 1.33
N GLU A 760 5.79 22.71 0.31
CA GLU A 760 7.09 22.90 -0.34
C GLU A 760 8.05 23.75 0.52
N THR A 761 7.54 24.79 1.18
CA THR A 761 8.37 25.76 1.91
C THR A 761 8.32 25.60 3.42
N GLY A 762 7.25 25.02 3.97
CA GLY A 762 6.95 25.03 5.41
C GLY A 762 6.29 26.32 5.90
N GLU A 763 6.04 27.29 5.01
CA GLU A 763 5.43 28.55 5.38
C GLU A 763 3.91 28.42 5.60
N ARG A 764 3.38 29.26 6.48
CA ARG A 764 1.95 29.41 6.75
C ARG A 764 1.52 30.80 6.32
N THR A 765 0.55 30.87 5.42
CA THR A 765 0.00 32.14 4.92
C THR A 765 -1.52 32.10 4.94
N PRO A 766 -2.20 33.23 5.18
CA PRO A 766 -3.65 33.25 5.14
C PRO A 766 -4.15 33.00 3.72
N TYR A 767 -5.21 32.21 3.57
CA TYR A 767 -5.88 32.05 2.28
C TYR A 767 -6.87 33.20 2.06
N TYR A 768 -7.00 33.64 0.81
CA TYR A 768 -7.95 34.71 0.48
C TYR A 768 -9.40 34.23 0.58
N TYR A 769 -10.21 34.99 1.31
CA TYR A 769 -11.66 34.83 1.36
C TYR A 769 -12.32 36.21 1.19
N ALA A 770 -13.43 36.26 0.45
CA ALA A 770 -14.07 37.52 0.11
C ALA A 770 -14.82 38.14 1.30
N SER A 771 -15.78 37.40 1.86
CA SER A 771 -16.61 37.87 2.99
C SER A 771 -16.74 36.84 4.10
N LYS A 772 -17.05 35.59 3.75
CA LYS A 772 -17.13 34.48 4.69
C LYS A 772 -15.86 33.65 4.65
N THR A 773 -15.36 33.26 5.81
CA THR A 773 -14.09 32.53 5.97
C THR A 773 -14.16 31.09 5.46
N ASN A 774 -15.36 30.53 5.35
CA ASN A 774 -15.61 29.14 4.94
C ASN A 774 -16.19 29.00 3.51
N GLU A 775 -16.26 30.08 2.73
CA GLU A 775 -16.66 30.06 1.31
C GLU A 775 -15.50 30.58 0.47
N LEU A 776 -14.78 29.66 -0.19
CA LEU A 776 -13.51 29.93 -0.87
C LEU A 776 -13.61 29.64 -2.36
N SER A 777 -13.06 30.53 -3.19
CA SER A 777 -12.78 30.21 -4.60
C SER A 777 -11.37 29.65 -4.70
N ILE A 778 -11.24 28.42 -5.19
CA ILE A 778 -10.00 27.65 -5.26
C ILE A 778 -9.57 27.47 -6.71
N SER A 779 -8.28 27.71 -6.97
CA SER A 779 -7.63 27.47 -8.26
C SER A 779 -6.42 26.58 -8.04
N LEU A 780 -6.43 25.39 -8.63
CA LEU A 780 -5.32 24.44 -8.58
C LEU A 780 -4.68 24.36 -9.96
N LYS A 781 -3.44 24.83 -10.08
CA LYS A 781 -2.58 24.66 -11.25
C LYS A 781 -2.35 23.16 -11.51
N PRO A 782 -1.80 22.80 -12.68
CA PRO A 782 -1.53 21.40 -12.97
C PRO A 782 -0.60 20.79 -11.91
N LEU A 783 -1.01 19.65 -11.34
CA LEU A 783 -0.30 18.92 -10.27
C LEU A 783 -0.09 19.70 -8.96
N GLU A 784 -0.79 20.81 -8.79
CA GLU A 784 -0.78 21.58 -7.55
C GLU A 784 -1.63 20.88 -6.48
N SER A 785 -1.11 20.95 -5.26
CA SER A 785 -1.72 20.44 -4.05
C SER A 785 -1.92 21.59 -3.08
N LEU A 786 -3.05 21.61 -2.38
CA LEU A 786 -3.40 22.64 -1.40
C LEU A 786 -3.70 21.98 -0.05
N LEU A 787 -2.83 22.23 0.93
CA LEU A 787 -3.09 21.91 2.33
C LEU A 787 -3.70 23.15 3.01
N LEU A 788 -4.99 23.07 3.27
CA LEU A 788 -5.81 24.13 3.84
C LEU A 788 -6.19 23.77 5.28
N ILE A 789 -5.82 24.64 6.22
CA ILE A 789 -6.06 24.45 7.66
C ILE A 789 -6.98 25.56 8.14
N PHE A 790 -8.07 25.21 8.80
CA PHE A 790 -8.91 26.19 9.50
C PHE A 790 -8.47 26.29 10.95
N GLU A 791 -8.13 27.51 11.37
CA GLU A 791 -7.59 27.79 12.70
C GLU A 791 -8.34 28.95 13.37
N ASP A 792 -8.33 29.00 14.70
CA ASP A 792 -8.95 30.09 15.46
C ASP A 792 -8.21 31.43 15.30
N GLU A 793 -6.91 31.38 14.95
CA GLU A 793 -6.09 32.57 14.79
C GLU A 793 -6.53 33.39 13.56
N LYS A 794 -7.02 34.60 13.81
CA LYS A 794 -7.35 35.57 12.77
C LYS A 794 -6.07 36.13 12.12
N PRO A 795 -5.95 36.08 10.78
CA PRO A 795 -4.82 36.67 10.09
C PRO A 795 -4.67 38.17 10.38
N SER A 796 -3.46 38.58 10.75
CA SER A 796 -3.08 40.00 10.92
C SER A 796 -2.96 40.73 9.58
N VAL A 797 -2.60 40.01 8.52
CA VAL A 797 -2.52 40.49 7.14
C VAL A 797 -3.64 39.87 6.33
N LYS A 798 -4.40 40.68 5.59
CA LYS A 798 -5.39 40.17 4.65
C LYS A 798 -4.69 39.65 3.41
N ALA A 799 -4.94 38.40 3.05
CA ALA A 799 -4.57 37.88 1.75
C ALA A 799 -5.25 38.72 0.65
N VAL A 800 -4.57 38.91 -0.48
CA VAL A 800 -5.05 39.66 -1.64
C VAL A 800 -5.26 38.66 -2.78
N PRO A 801 -6.34 38.78 -3.56
CA PRO A 801 -6.55 37.91 -4.72
C PRO A 801 -5.42 38.13 -5.73
N VAL A 802 -4.81 37.04 -6.20
CA VAL A 802 -3.78 37.08 -7.24
C VAL A 802 -4.45 37.18 -8.61
N SER A 803 -4.15 38.23 -9.40
CA SER A 803 -4.60 38.33 -10.79
C SER A 803 -3.98 37.21 -11.62
N THR A 804 -4.81 36.41 -12.29
CA THR A 804 -4.38 35.36 -13.22
C THR A 804 -4.63 35.74 -14.68
N LYS A 805 -5.10 36.96 -14.94
CA LYS A 805 -5.45 37.41 -16.29
C LYS A 805 -4.24 38.01 -17.00
N ILE A 806 -3.81 37.36 -18.08
CA ILE A 806 -2.73 37.88 -18.92
C ILE A 806 -3.23 39.12 -19.68
N LYS A 807 -2.54 40.25 -19.50
CA LYS A 807 -2.75 41.53 -20.21
C LYS A 807 -1.94 41.62 -21.50
N ASP A 808 -0.70 41.15 -21.45
CA ASP A 808 0.22 41.15 -22.59
C ASP A 808 1.12 39.91 -22.54
N SER A 809 1.53 39.43 -23.71
CA SER A 809 2.43 38.29 -23.85
C SER A 809 3.35 38.44 -25.05
N LYS A 810 4.63 38.12 -24.88
CA LYS A 810 5.63 38.17 -25.95
C LYS A 810 6.46 36.89 -25.98
N VAL A 811 6.44 36.17 -27.10
CA VAL A 811 7.33 35.04 -27.35
C VAL A 811 8.77 35.55 -27.53
N LEU A 812 9.74 34.87 -26.93
CA LEU A 812 11.15 35.16 -27.11
C LEU A 812 11.66 34.57 -28.43
N ASP A 813 11.89 35.43 -29.42
CA ASP A 813 12.60 35.10 -30.68
C ASP A 813 14.07 35.56 -30.56
N VAL A 814 14.91 34.67 -30.04
CA VAL A 814 16.32 34.93 -29.74
C VAL A 814 17.16 33.69 -30.02
N ASN A 815 18.46 33.88 -30.24
CA ASN A 815 19.40 32.77 -30.31
C ASN A 815 19.78 32.32 -28.90
N TRP A 816 19.84 31.01 -28.71
CA TRP A 816 20.24 30.36 -27.47
C TRP A 816 21.61 29.71 -27.63
N THR A 817 22.51 30.00 -26.70
CA THR A 817 23.69 29.17 -26.46
C THR A 817 23.31 28.11 -25.45
N VAL A 818 23.36 26.85 -25.86
CA VAL A 818 22.92 25.71 -25.04
C VAL A 818 24.12 24.83 -24.72
N THR A 819 24.40 24.61 -23.45
CA THR A 819 25.52 23.77 -22.99
C THR A 819 25.00 22.57 -22.22
N GLY A 820 25.28 21.36 -22.70
CA GLY A 820 24.91 20.11 -22.05
C GLY A 820 26.10 19.48 -21.33
N ASN A 821 26.00 19.28 -20.01
CA ASN A 821 26.93 18.49 -19.20
C ASN A 821 26.32 17.11 -18.97
N GLN A 822 26.83 16.10 -19.67
CA GLN A 822 26.37 14.72 -19.59
C GLN A 822 26.89 14.04 -18.32
N ILE A 823 26.20 13.00 -17.85
CA ILE A 823 26.57 12.32 -16.59
C ILE A 823 27.96 11.66 -16.61
N ASP A 824 28.51 11.37 -17.78
CA ASP A 824 29.88 10.84 -17.95
C ASP A 824 30.95 11.94 -18.02
N LYS A 825 30.58 13.18 -17.64
CA LYS A 825 31.44 14.37 -17.61
C LYS A 825 31.83 14.92 -18.98
N GLN A 826 31.18 14.48 -20.06
CA GLN A 826 31.31 15.13 -21.36
C GLN A 826 30.49 16.43 -21.42
N THR A 827 31.00 17.42 -22.15
CA THR A 827 30.33 18.72 -22.35
C THR A 827 30.12 18.99 -23.82
N PHE A 828 28.89 19.34 -24.20
CA PHE A 828 28.49 19.70 -25.55
C PHE A 828 27.96 21.14 -25.58
N THR A 829 28.14 21.84 -26.70
CA THR A 829 27.61 23.19 -26.90
C THR A 829 26.89 23.26 -28.24
N TRP A 830 25.66 23.76 -28.21
CA TRP A 830 24.80 23.94 -29.38
C TRP A 830 24.36 25.40 -29.49
N GLN A 831 24.26 25.89 -30.73
CA GLN A 831 23.65 27.18 -31.03
C GLN A 831 22.27 26.93 -31.62
N MET A 832 21.24 27.42 -30.95
CA MET A 832 19.85 27.06 -31.25
C MET A 832 19.02 28.32 -31.47
N LYS A 833 18.46 28.47 -32.67
CA LYS A 833 17.45 29.50 -32.95
C LYS A 833 16.08 29.07 -32.45
N GLU A 834 15.77 27.78 -32.58
CA GLU A 834 14.54 27.16 -32.09
C GLU A 834 14.89 26.12 -31.04
N LEU A 835 14.18 26.17 -29.92
CA LEU A 835 14.26 25.16 -28.88
C LEU A 835 13.44 23.93 -29.31
N ILE A 836 13.99 22.74 -29.10
CA ILE A 836 13.40 21.48 -29.58
C ILE A 836 13.39 20.44 -28.47
N ASP A 837 12.52 19.45 -28.61
CA ASP A 837 12.62 18.18 -27.91
C ASP A 837 13.82 17.39 -28.45
N PHE A 838 14.83 17.18 -27.60
CA PHE A 838 16.09 16.53 -27.95
C PHE A 838 15.89 15.08 -28.43
N SER A 839 14.81 14.41 -27.99
CA SER A 839 14.49 13.04 -28.42
C SER A 839 14.21 12.92 -29.92
N LYS A 840 13.88 14.04 -30.58
CA LYS A 840 13.59 14.13 -32.01
C LYS A 840 14.79 14.62 -32.83
N SER A 841 15.91 14.90 -32.18
CA SER A 841 17.12 15.39 -32.87
C SER A 841 17.84 14.26 -33.61
N ASN A 842 18.35 14.59 -34.80
CA ASN A 842 19.26 13.71 -35.54
C ASN A 842 20.70 13.75 -34.99
N ASP A 843 21.02 14.72 -34.13
CA ASP A 843 22.30 14.78 -33.41
C ASP A 843 22.27 13.78 -32.24
N SER A 844 23.13 12.76 -32.30
CA SER A 844 23.24 11.74 -31.25
C SER A 844 23.70 12.30 -29.91
N THR A 845 24.41 13.44 -29.88
CA THR A 845 24.81 14.11 -28.64
C THR A 845 23.63 14.76 -27.92
N GLN A 846 22.53 15.03 -28.64
CA GLN A 846 21.28 15.54 -28.09
C GLN A 846 20.31 14.39 -27.78
N SER A 847 20.04 13.52 -28.75
CA SER A 847 19.03 12.46 -28.61
C SER A 847 19.42 11.36 -27.61
N GLY A 848 20.71 11.14 -27.38
CA GLY A 848 21.24 10.24 -26.34
C GLY A 848 21.62 10.96 -25.03
N PHE A 849 21.24 12.23 -24.87
CA PHE A 849 21.67 13.04 -23.73
C PHE A 849 20.99 12.61 -22.42
N GLY A 850 21.75 12.72 -21.32
CA GLY A 850 21.25 12.60 -19.96
C GLY A 850 22.21 13.35 -19.04
N GLY A 851 21.72 14.34 -18.29
CA GLY A 851 22.56 15.23 -17.51
C GLY A 851 21.90 16.59 -17.24
N LYS A 852 22.69 17.65 -17.23
CA LYS A 852 22.22 19.04 -17.07
C LYS A 852 22.41 19.82 -18.35
N ILE A 853 21.41 20.58 -18.74
CA ILE A 853 21.43 21.46 -19.91
C ILE A 853 21.27 22.91 -19.43
N ILE A 854 22.14 23.81 -19.88
CA ILE A 854 22.09 25.23 -19.56
C ILE A 854 21.73 25.98 -20.83
N TYR A 855 20.58 26.66 -20.84
CA TYR A 855 20.14 27.52 -21.93
C TYR A 855 20.44 28.98 -21.58
N LYS A 856 21.26 29.66 -22.38
CA LYS A 856 21.62 31.08 -22.17
C LYS A 856 21.21 31.96 -23.34
N THR A 857 20.67 33.13 -23.04
CA THR A 857 20.38 34.16 -24.03
C THR A 857 20.35 35.56 -23.39
N THR A 858 20.19 36.60 -24.21
CA THR A 858 19.99 37.98 -23.75
C THR A 858 18.70 38.54 -24.34
N VAL A 859 17.88 39.14 -23.49
CA VAL A 859 16.59 39.74 -23.88
C VAL A 859 16.56 41.21 -23.49
N SER A 860 16.17 42.08 -24.43
CA SER A 860 15.93 43.50 -24.12
C SER A 860 14.55 43.68 -23.51
N ASN A 861 14.50 44.16 -22.27
CA ASN A 861 13.28 44.49 -21.56
C ASN A 861 12.89 45.96 -21.80
N THR A 862 11.81 46.15 -22.56
CA THR A 862 11.23 47.46 -22.88
C THR A 862 9.81 47.63 -22.34
N ALA A 863 9.27 46.64 -21.63
CA ALA A 863 7.89 46.62 -21.12
C ALA A 863 7.85 46.14 -19.65
N GLY A 864 6.69 46.28 -19.00
CA GLY A 864 6.48 45.85 -17.61
C GLY A 864 6.08 44.38 -17.50
N PHE A 865 6.87 43.45 -18.05
CA PHE A 865 6.59 42.02 -17.89
C PHE A 865 6.88 41.56 -16.46
N THR A 866 5.99 40.76 -15.91
CA THR A 866 6.07 40.29 -14.52
C THR A 866 6.43 38.81 -14.42
N HIS A 867 6.24 38.02 -15.48
CA HIS A 867 6.51 36.58 -15.46
C HIS A 867 7.24 36.07 -16.71
N LEU A 868 8.00 34.97 -16.54
CA LEU A 868 8.57 34.17 -17.62
C LEU A 868 7.92 32.78 -17.62
N ASP A 869 7.26 32.42 -18.71
CA ASP A 869 6.71 31.09 -18.97
C ASP A 869 7.67 30.34 -19.90
N LEU A 870 8.25 29.23 -19.44
CA LEU A 870 9.16 28.42 -20.26
C LEU A 870 8.44 27.54 -21.28
N GLY A 871 7.11 27.46 -21.24
CA GLY A 871 6.32 26.59 -22.11
C GLY A 871 6.51 25.11 -21.77
N ASP A 872 6.56 24.25 -22.79
CA ASP A 872 6.78 22.81 -22.61
C ASP A 872 8.26 22.55 -22.29
N VAL A 873 8.52 22.04 -21.09
CA VAL A 873 9.86 21.66 -20.61
C VAL A 873 10.05 20.15 -20.54
N ASN A 874 9.12 19.36 -21.11
CA ASN A 874 9.17 17.89 -21.10
C ASN A 874 9.47 17.33 -19.69
N GLU A 875 8.76 17.85 -18.68
CA GLU A 875 8.79 17.39 -17.27
C GLU A 875 10.16 17.39 -16.56
N GLY A 876 11.17 18.05 -17.12
CA GLY A 876 12.46 18.19 -16.45
C GLY A 876 12.45 19.27 -15.38
N VAL A 877 13.34 19.15 -14.40
CA VAL A 877 13.49 20.17 -13.36
C VAL A 877 14.15 21.39 -13.98
N THR A 878 13.57 22.57 -13.77
CA THR A 878 14.11 23.84 -14.24
C THR A 878 14.52 24.74 -13.07
N GLU A 879 15.62 25.46 -13.23
CA GLU A 879 15.97 26.61 -12.40
C GLU A 879 16.20 27.83 -13.30
N LEU A 880 15.64 28.97 -12.91
CA LEU A 880 15.79 30.22 -13.66
C LEU A 880 16.74 31.18 -12.95
N TYR A 881 17.65 31.75 -13.73
CA TYR A 881 18.53 32.83 -13.32
C TYR A 881 18.36 34.02 -14.27
N ILE A 882 18.27 35.22 -13.71
CA ILE A 882 18.20 36.48 -14.45
C ILE A 882 19.30 37.40 -13.94
N ASN A 883 20.16 37.89 -14.84
CA ASN A 883 21.30 38.75 -14.49
C ASN A 883 22.19 38.14 -13.38
N GLY A 884 22.36 36.80 -13.39
CA GLY A 884 23.13 36.05 -12.39
C GLY A 884 22.40 35.80 -11.06
N GLN A 885 21.19 36.32 -10.86
CA GLN A 885 20.39 36.09 -9.65
C GLN A 885 19.43 34.93 -9.85
N LYS A 886 19.35 34.01 -8.87
CA LYS A 886 18.41 32.88 -8.89
C LYS A 886 16.99 33.39 -8.64
N VAL A 887 16.11 33.17 -9.61
CA VAL A 887 14.69 33.52 -9.52
C VAL A 887 13.90 32.43 -8.81
N GLY A 888 14.15 31.17 -9.16
CA GLY A 888 13.44 30.04 -8.56
C GLY A 888 13.73 28.70 -9.21
N LYS A 889 13.05 27.66 -8.74
CA LYS A 889 13.10 26.28 -9.25
C LYS A 889 11.69 25.76 -9.46
N ARG A 890 11.48 25.00 -10.52
CA ARG A 890 10.25 24.23 -10.76
C ARG A 890 10.63 22.78 -11.02
N TRP A 891 10.14 21.92 -10.15
CA TRP A 891 10.38 20.47 -10.17
C TRP A 891 9.12 19.67 -10.52
N TYR A 892 7.99 20.37 -10.69
CA TYR A 892 6.72 19.87 -11.21
C TYR A 892 5.85 21.03 -11.73
N GLY A 893 4.81 20.69 -12.48
CA GLY A 893 3.78 21.58 -13.00
C GLY A 893 4.31 22.58 -14.02
N LYS A 894 3.59 23.70 -14.17
CA LYS A 894 3.97 24.76 -15.13
C LYS A 894 5.27 25.45 -14.71
N ALA A 895 6.23 25.49 -15.63
CA ALA A 895 7.50 26.23 -15.49
C ALA A 895 7.31 27.75 -15.69
N LEU A 896 6.51 28.35 -14.80
CA LEU A 896 6.19 29.77 -14.74
C LEU A 896 6.91 30.41 -13.56
N TYR A 897 7.61 31.53 -13.81
CA TYR A 897 8.42 32.24 -12.82
C TYR A 897 7.99 33.70 -12.70
N ASN A 898 7.89 34.22 -11.47
CA ASN A 898 7.78 35.67 -11.23
C ASN A 898 9.17 36.31 -11.38
N ILE A 899 9.30 37.27 -12.30
CA ILE A 899 10.58 37.89 -12.69
C ILE A 899 10.60 39.40 -12.48
N GLU A 900 9.52 40.00 -11.97
CA GLU A 900 9.34 41.46 -11.92
C GLU A 900 10.51 42.15 -11.20
N ASP A 901 10.93 41.61 -10.06
CA ASP A 901 12.01 42.16 -9.24
C ASP A 901 13.43 41.88 -9.78
N TYR A 902 13.55 41.04 -10.83
CA TYR A 902 14.83 40.58 -11.35
C TYR A 902 15.21 41.22 -12.70
N LEU A 903 14.22 41.82 -13.39
CA LEU A 903 14.44 42.48 -14.66
C LEU A 903 14.93 43.92 -14.48
N LYS A 904 15.97 44.30 -15.23
CA LYS A 904 16.38 45.70 -15.41
C LYS A 904 15.92 46.24 -16.76
N LYS A 905 15.82 47.58 -16.88
CA LYS A 905 15.54 48.22 -18.17
C LYS A 905 16.69 47.95 -19.15
N GLY A 906 16.37 47.59 -20.40
CA GLY A 906 17.37 47.24 -21.42
C GLY A 906 17.76 45.76 -21.38
N ASN A 907 19.01 45.43 -21.66
CA ASN A 907 19.44 44.03 -21.82
C ASN A 907 19.47 43.27 -20.48
N ASN A 908 18.87 42.08 -20.48
CA ASN A 908 18.87 41.13 -19.36
C ASN A 908 19.45 39.81 -19.83
N GLU A 909 20.36 39.23 -19.06
CA GLU A 909 20.83 37.87 -19.27
C GLU A 909 19.81 36.89 -18.68
N ILE A 910 19.39 35.91 -19.49
CA ILE A 910 18.50 34.83 -19.07
C ILE A 910 19.29 33.53 -19.15
N GLU A 911 19.33 32.80 -18.04
CA GLU A 911 19.98 31.50 -17.93
C GLU A 911 19.02 30.50 -17.29
N ILE A 912 18.77 29.38 -17.98
CA ILE A 912 17.87 28.32 -17.52
C ILE A 912 18.68 27.05 -17.36
N HIS A 913 18.72 26.52 -16.13
CA HIS A 913 19.32 25.21 -15.85
C HIS A 913 18.22 24.17 -15.92
N TYR A 914 18.41 23.14 -16.72
CA TYR A 914 17.46 22.07 -16.96
C TYR A 914 18.10 20.72 -16.62
N THR A 915 17.47 19.95 -15.75
CA THR A 915 17.92 18.61 -15.37
C THR A 915 17.04 17.57 -16.04
N THR A 916 17.66 16.69 -16.84
CA THR A 916 16.95 15.67 -17.63
C THR A 916 16.56 14.46 -16.77
N VAL A 917 15.83 13.50 -17.34
CA VAL A 917 15.85 12.09 -16.88
C VAL A 917 16.99 11.31 -17.54
N LEU A 918 17.16 10.03 -17.17
CA LEU A 918 18.27 9.19 -17.65
C LEU A 918 17.92 8.24 -18.80
N ALA A 919 16.64 8.14 -19.17
CA ALA A 919 16.14 7.13 -20.11
C ALA A 919 16.90 7.09 -21.44
N ASN A 920 17.14 8.25 -22.05
CA ASN A 920 17.81 8.36 -23.34
C ASN A 920 19.30 8.01 -23.26
N TYR A 921 19.98 8.46 -22.20
CA TYR A 921 21.36 8.08 -21.94
C TYR A 921 21.52 6.58 -21.68
N ALA A 922 20.69 6.00 -20.79
CA ALA A 922 20.74 4.57 -20.52
C ALA A 922 20.51 3.71 -21.78
N LYS A 923 19.65 4.19 -22.70
CA LYS A 923 19.39 3.54 -24.00
C LYS A 923 20.52 3.75 -25.02
N SER A 924 21.32 4.83 -24.90
CA SER A 924 22.44 5.08 -25.83
C SER A 924 23.66 4.18 -25.53
N LEU A 925 23.79 3.68 -24.29
CA LEU A 925 24.86 2.76 -23.84
C LEU A 925 24.70 1.32 -24.33
N LYS A 926 24.79 1.09 -25.65
CA LYS A 926 24.52 -0.21 -26.29
C LYS A 926 25.38 -1.39 -25.81
N ASN A 927 26.54 -1.15 -25.20
CA ASN A 927 27.43 -2.21 -24.71
C ASN A 927 27.27 -2.49 -23.21
N ASN A 928 26.44 -1.72 -22.49
CA ASN A 928 26.24 -1.90 -21.07
C ASN A 928 25.10 -2.90 -20.81
N LYS A 929 25.43 -4.07 -20.27
CA LYS A 929 24.44 -5.15 -20.04
C LYS A 929 23.33 -4.76 -19.07
N MET A 930 23.65 -3.97 -18.05
CA MET A 930 22.69 -3.55 -17.03
C MET A 930 21.65 -2.60 -17.59
N THR A 931 22.09 -1.51 -18.24
CA THR A 931 21.15 -0.56 -18.86
C THR A 931 20.34 -1.23 -19.95
N ASN A 932 20.96 -2.03 -20.82
CA ASN A 932 20.27 -2.76 -21.88
C ASN A 932 19.17 -3.68 -21.34
N GLY A 933 19.39 -4.37 -20.23
CA GLY A 933 18.39 -5.26 -19.61
C GLY A 933 17.09 -4.51 -19.28
N TRP A 934 17.22 -3.28 -18.77
CA TRP A 934 16.10 -2.42 -18.37
C TRP A 934 15.53 -1.57 -19.51
N THR A 935 16.34 -1.19 -20.50
CA THR A 935 15.94 -0.33 -21.62
C THR A 935 15.51 -1.09 -22.88
N ARG A 936 15.73 -2.42 -22.97
CA ARG A 936 15.39 -3.23 -24.17
C ARG A 936 13.94 -3.13 -24.64
N ARG A 937 13.01 -2.76 -23.75
CA ARG A 937 11.57 -2.61 -24.06
C ARG A 937 11.18 -1.16 -24.37
N TYR A 938 12.11 -0.21 -24.33
CA TYR A 938 11.84 1.19 -24.62
C TYR A 938 11.68 1.31 -26.13
N LYS A 939 10.43 1.49 -26.60
CA LYS A 939 10.14 1.66 -28.03
C LYS A 939 10.79 2.94 -28.56
N ASP A 940 10.45 4.06 -27.93
CA ASP A 940 10.89 5.38 -28.35
C ASP A 940 11.89 6.01 -27.37
N LEU A 941 12.50 7.12 -27.77
CA LEU A 941 13.22 8.02 -26.87
C LEU A 941 12.20 8.86 -26.09
N VAL A 942 12.58 9.26 -24.88
CA VAL A 942 11.74 10.06 -24.00
C VAL A 942 11.93 11.54 -24.31
N PRO A 943 10.86 12.35 -24.42
CA PRO A 943 10.99 13.78 -24.61
C PRO A 943 11.95 14.42 -23.60
N THR A 944 12.80 15.34 -24.04
CA THR A 944 13.83 15.93 -23.16
C THR A 944 14.23 17.32 -23.63
N GLY A 945 14.53 18.20 -22.69
CA GLY A 945 14.91 19.59 -22.95
C GLY A 945 13.71 20.52 -23.04
N ILE A 946 13.97 21.81 -23.21
CA ILE A 946 12.94 22.83 -23.37
C ILE A 946 12.48 22.82 -24.83
N GLN A 947 11.18 22.62 -25.06
CA GLN A 947 10.53 22.76 -26.36
C GLN A 947 9.83 24.13 -26.51
N GLY A 948 9.42 24.74 -25.40
CA GLY A 948 8.82 26.08 -25.39
C GLY A 948 7.38 26.09 -25.91
N PRO A 949 6.92 27.22 -26.49
CA PRO A 949 7.65 28.48 -26.66
C PRO A 949 7.87 29.20 -25.31
N VAL A 950 9.03 29.83 -25.16
CA VAL A 950 9.33 30.68 -24.00
C VAL A 950 8.69 32.06 -24.18
N LYS A 951 7.96 32.54 -23.18
CA LYS A 951 7.18 33.78 -23.23
C LYS A 951 7.42 34.67 -22.03
N LEU A 952 7.49 35.98 -22.27
CA LEU A 952 7.29 37.00 -21.24
C LEU A 952 5.80 37.30 -21.11
N LEU A 953 5.28 37.37 -19.88
CA LEU A 953 3.88 37.64 -19.57
C LEU A 953 3.74 38.84 -18.64
N ASN A 954 2.63 39.58 -18.81
CA ASN A 954 2.19 40.65 -17.93
C ASN A 954 0.79 40.31 -17.43
N TYR A 955 0.58 40.29 -16.11
CA TYR A 955 -0.67 39.88 -15.42
C TYR A 955 -1.49 41.05 -14.86
#